data_AF-A0A1Q9DC94-F1
#
_entry.id   AF-A0A1Q9DC94-F1
#
_cell.length_a   1.000
_cell.length_b   1.000
_cell.length_c   1.000
_cell.angle_alpha   90.00
_cell.angle_beta   90.00
_cell.angle_gamma   90.00
#
_symmetry.space_group_name_H-M   'P 1'
#
loop_
_entity.id
_entity.type
_entity.pdbx_description
1 polymer ?
#
loop_
_entity_poly.entity_id
_entity_poly.type
_entity_poly.pdbx_seq_one_letter_code
_entity_poly.pdbx_strand_id
1 'polypeptide(L)'
;MSNMETGTQQDAPVIAALGAAAAIGLGSEAFVASKPVQVKKKGVRVVEGKEIPWNLFSPKAPYEGSCVSKETITSKTPLVNWETCHVIMDHGGKVPYIEGQSIGVIAPGPDKKGETPAKIRLYSIASSAPGDDESSKTVSLVVKRVVEVAGRGWCEYSNVEKGKDLEFPDAEKVYRGVCSSHICDLNAGDDVLITGPTGAEMLLPEDPEANMIFMATGTGIAPFRSHLRNLFHDKVSKGKFNGCAWLFLGVPYSESLLYDEEWKEMQAEFPDQFRYDYAISSEEKSEKNKINGEMWVQHKMMEYGEDLWQLVKDPKTHIYMCGLKGMESGFAECFQEKVEAEGMVYTEFLKGMKKAKRSPTKNSSSARLARPGQTGDAISVSFETLSYVQSVGGPPKRVAPEFDQLAFRQSKVIRYENMGLLRLAWVTFVILVFGGTQEDHFSPALASDDECLGAPSEACHLNALQRRVLKVPNASNSSGVAASVPPLPTPPPVPSSSSVLPTTTPQAPEATEPVANTTGPLPAGPATTPPPVSVCLAGQEIPFSNRKPGNECVASKLGDECSYQCNEGYIAVGRHVCQTIVIQNQVWKDKSFFGGNCWRLCAATSGPCPAGQVPLRVNTTDDLGPCMQTLCKTEDDAFKNLARGNYEVWRRSRNDYSGCYTDHIDLDTGKAKLGSSDTTGMGLIMECVAHSMGWISDQDLLERVNLTLSSYANIPPPAKAGMSWNFTRGPKGWVPRYFEESTGALLAEAGDKVDGVWSVMSTGLFYVGVMFVQTYVLNHWVRRSDTTGMIARLTEKLMDMVDWHSMLCLQAFASPDVVEGYNGTGIPMLMNNKGLCTGISWPEADGYYPFTEEITAAWLADRRVCGHRGQENCSMPAIHTMWNKVVGRALHPNLEIFGHPLLSDWSSYVVQIPYYTTHPVNSFPAFQKMFKDGWLADWADYNSSVFYGGSDRYGMGAGPDIMWCSGKDYNADMYTNNTAKGDCRTWSPEAVAGWLPASPEVIKGHLLSMMANGESVLPVPGTDYHILWRKAMVDPGKNWSNYVTLIDLSTELLGLSIIWLGADWYRNNTNHFTSSRGYIPEVPI
;
A
#
# COMPACT_ATOMS: atom_id res chain seq x y z
N MET A 1 -23.21 2.24 75.60
CA MET A 1 -24.60 1.94 75.23
C MET A 1 -24.59 1.57 73.76
N SER A 2 -25.18 0.47 73.29
CA SER A 2 -25.69 -0.72 74.00
C SER A 2 -26.07 -1.79 72.97
N ASN A 3 -25.62 -3.03 73.20
CA ASN A 3 -26.38 -4.30 73.18
C ASN A 3 -27.22 -4.66 71.92
N MET A 4 -27.34 -5.92 71.48
CA MET A 4 -26.85 -7.23 72.00
C MET A 4 -27.02 -8.30 70.89
N GLU A 5 -26.17 -9.35 70.91
CA GLU A 5 -26.49 -10.81 70.71
C GLU A 5 -27.30 -11.28 69.45
N THR A 6 -27.20 -12.49 68.89
CA THR A 6 -26.37 -13.72 69.03
C THR A 6 -26.55 -14.54 67.72
N GLY A 7 -25.71 -15.49 67.30
CA GLY A 7 -24.44 -16.03 67.83
C GLY A 7 -24.08 -17.36 67.11
N THR A 8 -22.86 -17.88 67.31
CA THR A 8 -22.39 -19.30 67.13
C THR A 8 -22.69 -20.06 65.83
N GLN A 9 -21.84 -20.86 65.18
CA GLN A 9 -20.41 -21.27 65.25
C GLN A 9 -20.12 -21.97 63.89
N GLN A 10 -18.93 -22.34 63.43
CA GLN A 10 -17.55 -22.44 63.94
C GLN A 10 -16.59 -22.00 62.77
N ASP A 11 -15.28 -22.20 62.66
CA ASP A 11 -14.28 -22.98 63.42
C ASP A 11 -12.88 -22.30 63.40
N ALA A 12 -11.83 -23.03 63.79
CA ALA A 12 -10.48 -22.54 64.10
C ALA A 12 -9.38 -23.42 63.41
N PRO A 13 -8.07 -23.40 63.78
CA PRO A 13 -7.29 -22.50 64.66
C PRO A 13 -6.06 -21.81 63.97
N VAL A 14 -5.51 -20.66 64.42
CA VAL A 14 -4.56 -20.38 65.55
C VAL A 14 -3.16 -21.04 65.34
N ILE A 15 -1.98 -20.40 65.47
CA ILE A 15 -1.20 -19.91 66.66
C ILE A 15 -0.24 -18.74 66.23
N ALA A 16 0.38 -17.99 67.17
CA ALA A 16 1.22 -16.80 66.93
C ALA A 16 2.59 -16.77 67.67
N ALA A 17 3.40 -15.73 67.41
CA ALA A 17 4.32 -14.97 68.33
C ALA A 17 5.87 -14.97 68.11
N LEU A 18 6.48 -13.77 68.29
CA LEU A 18 7.89 -13.43 68.66
C LEU A 18 9.05 -13.81 67.67
N GLY A 19 10.24 -13.15 67.63
CA GLY A 19 10.70 -11.87 68.22
C GLY A 19 12.24 -11.59 68.10
N ALA A 20 12.63 -10.31 67.99
CA ALA A 20 13.91 -9.65 68.39
C ALA A 20 15.34 -9.94 67.78
N ALA A 21 15.86 -8.93 67.05
CA ALA A 21 17.15 -8.18 67.25
C ALA A 21 18.60 -8.72 67.02
N ALA A 22 19.43 -7.82 66.45
CA ALA A 22 20.92 -7.65 66.56
C ALA A 22 21.88 -8.66 65.85
N ALA A 23 23.11 -8.31 65.41
CA ALA A 23 23.79 -7.04 65.05
C ALA A 23 25.16 -7.31 64.35
N ILE A 24 25.95 -6.26 64.08
CA ILE A 24 27.33 -6.24 63.52
C ILE A 24 27.41 -6.30 61.97
N GLY A 25 28.34 -5.54 61.38
CA GLY A 25 28.70 -5.55 59.96
C GLY A 25 29.90 -4.62 59.67
N LEU A 26 30.41 -4.62 58.43
CA LEU A 26 31.33 -3.64 57.82
C LEU A 26 31.58 -4.01 56.35
N GLY A 27 31.86 -3.03 55.47
CA GLY A 27 32.44 -3.28 54.13
C GLY A 27 31.48 -3.30 52.93
N SER A 28 31.31 -2.12 52.32
CA SER A 28 31.04 -1.86 50.88
C SER A 28 30.60 -2.99 49.93
N GLU A 29 29.38 -2.90 49.40
CA GLU A 29 29.13 -2.97 47.94
C GLU A 29 27.79 -2.28 47.58
N ALA A 30 27.62 -1.89 46.31
CA ALA A 30 26.53 -1.02 45.88
C ALA A 30 25.27 -1.79 45.46
N PHE A 31 24.33 -1.99 46.39
CA PHE A 31 23.05 -2.63 46.08
C PHE A 31 22.09 -1.70 45.34
N VAL A 32 21.61 -2.16 44.17
CA VAL A 32 20.56 -1.48 43.39
C VAL A 32 19.24 -1.53 44.15
N ALA A 33 18.69 -0.36 44.48
CA ALA A 33 17.40 -0.25 45.15
C ALA A 33 16.26 -0.67 44.20
N SER A 34 15.70 -1.86 44.43
CA SER A 34 14.50 -2.32 43.74
C SER A 34 13.29 -1.44 44.13
N LYS A 35 12.61 -0.88 43.13
CA LYS A 35 11.35 -0.15 43.37
C LYS A 35 10.29 -1.13 43.90
N PRO A 36 9.47 -0.73 44.89
CA PRO A 36 8.41 -1.59 45.41
C PRO A 36 7.39 -1.89 44.31
N VAL A 37 7.07 -3.17 44.12
CA VAL A 37 6.05 -3.61 43.17
C VAL A 37 4.68 -3.17 43.69
N GLN A 38 4.04 -2.21 43.03
CA GLN A 38 2.68 -1.80 43.38
C GLN A 38 1.68 -2.92 43.03
N VAL A 39 0.83 -3.24 44.01
CA VAL A 39 -0.26 -4.22 43.85
C VAL A 39 -1.31 -3.63 42.90
N LYS A 40 -1.46 -4.20 41.70
CA LYS A 40 -2.48 -3.78 40.74
C LYS A 40 -3.89 -4.06 41.29
N LYS A 41 -4.61 -3.00 41.69
CA LYS A 41 -6.05 -3.05 41.95
C LYS A 41 -6.78 -3.54 40.69
N LYS A 42 -7.70 -4.49 40.85
CA LYS A 42 -8.54 -4.99 39.74
C LYS A 42 -9.58 -3.92 39.38
N GLY A 43 -9.76 -3.66 38.07
CA GLY A 43 -10.76 -2.72 37.57
C GLY A 43 -10.33 -1.25 37.53
N VAL A 44 -9.07 -0.95 37.86
CA VAL A 44 -8.53 0.41 37.97
C VAL A 44 -7.21 0.52 37.22
N ARG A 45 -7.00 1.63 36.50
CA ARG A 45 -5.69 2.03 35.95
C ARG A 45 -5.23 3.30 36.67
N VAL A 46 -3.94 3.37 37.03
CA VAL A 46 -3.35 4.63 37.50
C VAL A 46 -2.87 5.42 36.30
N VAL A 47 -3.34 6.65 36.16
CA VAL A 47 -2.98 7.60 35.10
C VAL A 47 -2.62 8.91 35.79
N GLU A 48 -1.37 9.34 35.65
CA GLU A 48 -0.82 10.57 36.26
C GLU A 48 -0.94 10.67 37.79
N GLY A 49 -1.10 9.52 38.46
CA GLY A 49 -1.30 9.41 39.91
C GLY A 49 -2.77 9.27 40.32
N LYS A 50 -3.71 9.52 39.40
CA LYS A 50 -5.16 9.36 39.58
C LYS A 50 -5.57 7.92 39.29
N GLU A 51 -6.44 7.35 40.13
CA GLU A 51 -7.08 6.06 39.88
C GLU A 51 -8.32 6.27 39.00
N ILE A 52 -8.33 5.68 37.80
CA ILE A 52 -9.45 5.76 36.85
C ILE A 52 -10.09 4.38 36.62
N PRO A 53 -11.40 4.30 36.32
CA PRO A 53 -12.06 3.04 35.95
C PRO A 53 -11.42 2.42 34.71
N TRP A 54 -11.19 1.10 34.72
CA TRP A 54 -10.52 0.40 33.63
C TRP A 54 -10.93 -1.07 33.48
N ASN A 55 -11.54 -1.39 32.33
CA ASN A 55 -11.92 -2.75 31.91
C ASN A 55 -12.66 -3.54 33.01
N LEU A 56 -13.68 -2.92 33.62
CA LEU A 56 -14.51 -3.54 34.67
C LEU A 56 -15.24 -4.78 34.13
N PHE A 57 -15.78 -4.69 32.92
CA PHE A 57 -16.43 -5.77 32.19
C PHE A 57 -15.67 -6.13 30.91
N SER A 58 -15.65 -7.42 30.57
CA SER A 58 -14.81 -7.97 29.49
C SER A 58 -15.66 -8.67 28.43
N PRO A 59 -15.15 -8.92 27.21
CA PRO A 59 -15.91 -9.65 26.20
C PRO A 59 -16.36 -11.07 26.58
N LYS A 60 -15.76 -11.67 27.63
CA LYS A 60 -16.15 -13.00 28.17
C LYS A 60 -17.13 -12.91 29.35
N ALA A 61 -17.36 -11.71 29.87
CA ALA A 61 -18.27 -11.40 30.97
C ALA A 61 -18.67 -9.91 30.83
N PRO A 62 -19.53 -9.58 29.84
CA PRO A 62 -20.07 -8.24 29.69
C PRO A 62 -21.01 -7.88 30.84
N TYR A 63 -21.34 -6.60 30.96
CA TYR A 63 -22.49 -6.13 31.72
C TYR A 63 -23.73 -6.20 30.83
N GLU A 64 -24.85 -6.63 31.40
CA GLU A 64 -26.17 -6.65 30.75
C GLU A 64 -26.92 -5.38 31.18
N GLY A 65 -26.94 -4.38 30.30
CA GLY A 65 -27.70 -3.13 30.48
C GLY A 65 -28.92 -3.11 29.58
N SER A 66 -29.69 -2.03 29.64
CA SER A 66 -30.89 -1.85 28.78
C SER A 66 -30.90 -0.48 28.10
N CYS A 67 -31.48 -0.41 26.92
CA CYS A 67 -31.72 0.85 26.22
C CYS A 67 -32.80 1.67 26.95
N VAL A 68 -32.49 2.91 27.30
CA VAL A 68 -33.43 3.87 27.90
C VAL A 68 -34.16 4.65 26.80
N SER A 69 -33.41 5.13 25.80
CA SER A 69 -33.94 5.86 24.65
C SER A 69 -33.00 5.78 23.45
N LYS A 70 -33.58 5.91 22.26
CA LYS A 70 -32.87 6.05 20.98
C LYS A 70 -33.55 7.10 20.13
N GLU A 71 -32.82 8.14 19.76
CA GLU A 71 -33.30 9.26 18.95
C GLU A 71 -32.42 9.41 17.70
N THR A 72 -33.03 9.60 16.53
CA THR A 72 -32.31 9.87 15.28
C THR A 72 -32.10 11.38 15.16
N ILE A 73 -30.87 11.85 15.36
CA ILE A 73 -30.49 13.26 15.52
C ILE A 73 -30.00 13.94 14.22
N THR A 74 -30.29 13.36 13.07
CA THR A 74 -29.93 13.88 11.73
C THR A 74 -31.08 13.66 10.77
N SER A 75 -31.35 14.61 9.89
CA SER A 75 -32.35 14.44 8.83
C SER A 75 -31.76 13.75 7.60
N LYS A 76 -32.64 13.31 6.68
CA LYS A 76 -32.24 12.46 5.54
C LYS A 76 -31.57 13.26 4.42
N THR A 77 -30.28 12.99 4.20
CA THR A 77 -29.44 13.59 3.17
C THR A 77 -29.25 12.66 1.97
N PRO A 78 -28.58 13.10 0.87
CA PRO A 78 -28.23 12.22 -0.26
C PRO A 78 -27.27 11.06 0.08
N LEU A 79 -26.73 11.01 1.30
CA LEU A 79 -25.81 9.97 1.74
C LEU A 79 -26.54 8.66 2.06
N VAL A 80 -26.00 7.55 1.57
CA VAL A 80 -26.39 6.19 2.01
C VAL A 80 -26.20 6.04 3.54
N ASN A 81 -25.19 6.71 4.08
CA ASN A 81 -24.94 6.83 5.52
C ASN A 81 -25.44 8.20 6.02
N TRP A 82 -26.74 8.48 5.96
CA TRP A 82 -27.32 9.67 6.58
C TRP A 82 -27.51 9.46 8.09
N GLU A 83 -28.27 8.43 8.47
CA GLU A 83 -28.77 8.23 9.84
C GLU A 83 -27.68 8.20 10.92
N THR A 84 -27.80 9.10 11.88
CA THR A 84 -27.01 9.13 13.12
C THR A 84 -27.93 9.21 14.32
N CYS A 85 -27.74 8.31 15.28
CA CYS A 85 -28.57 8.19 16.47
C CYS A 85 -27.82 8.60 17.74
N HIS A 86 -28.52 9.30 18.63
CA HIS A 86 -28.18 9.38 20.05
C HIS A 86 -28.86 8.23 20.79
N VAL A 87 -28.14 7.50 21.63
CA VAL A 87 -28.67 6.33 22.36
C VAL A 87 -28.23 6.37 23.81
N ILE A 88 -29.19 6.31 24.74
CA ILE A 88 -28.96 6.28 26.19
C ILE A 88 -29.18 4.85 26.69
N MET A 89 -28.24 4.33 27.49
CA MET A 89 -28.28 2.97 28.05
C MET A 89 -28.14 3.00 29.58
N ASP A 90 -28.98 2.27 30.32
CA ASP A 90 -28.84 2.09 31.77
C ASP A 90 -27.84 0.96 32.06
N HIS A 91 -26.80 1.29 32.82
CA HIS A 91 -25.76 0.38 33.29
C HIS A 91 -25.81 0.16 34.82
N GLY A 92 -26.91 0.50 35.49
CA GLY A 92 -27.17 0.23 36.91
C GLY A 92 -26.15 0.80 37.89
N GLY A 93 -25.40 1.84 37.49
CA GLY A 93 -24.23 2.35 38.22
C GLY A 93 -23.05 1.37 38.31
N LYS A 94 -23.04 0.29 37.51
CA LYS A 94 -22.01 -0.77 37.54
C LYS A 94 -20.83 -0.52 36.61
N VAL A 95 -21.00 0.28 35.56
CA VAL A 95 -19.97 0.65 34.59
C VAL A 95 -19.59 2.14 34.75
N PRO A 96 -19.15 2.62 35.94
CA PRO A 96 -18.72 4.01 36.10
C PRO A 96 -17.50 4.29 35.21
N TYR A 97 -17.51 5.44 34.54
CA TYR A 97 -16.49 5.91 33.62
C TYR A 97 -16.08 7.36 33.98
N ILE A 98 -15.09 7.88 33.27
CA ILE A 98 -14.78 9.31 33.22
C ILE A 98 -14.81 9.80 31.77
N GLU A 99 -14.82 11.11 31.58
CA GLU A 99 -14.91 11.74 30.26
C GLU A 99 -13.75 11.33 29.34
N GLY A 100 -13.99 11.30 28.03
CA GLY A 100 -13.01 10.87 27.02
C GLY A 100 -12.81 9.34 26.92
N GLN A 101 -13.40 8.53 27.81
CA GLN A 101 -13.39 7.08 27.72
C GLN A 101 -14.35 6.52 26.64
N SER A 102 -14.21 5.22 26.39
CA SER A 102 -15.04 4.43 25.47
C SER A 102 -15.64 3.21 26.19
N ILE A 103 -16.86 2.83 25.83
CA ILE A 103 -17.42 1.49 26.12
C ILE A 103 -17.40 0.61 24.86
N GLY A 104 -17.50 -0.70 25.03
CA GLY A 104 -17.67 -1.65 23.94
C GLY A 104 -19.04 -2.31 23.95
N VAL A 105 -19.73 -2.33 22.82
CA VAL A 105 -21.02 -3.03 22.63
C VAL A 105 -20.80 -4.33 21.86
N ILE A 106 -21.47 -5.40 22.28
CA ILE A 106 -21.49 -6.71 21.62
C ILE A 106 -22.90 -6.93 21.06
N ALA A 107 -23.01 -7.13 19.75
CA ALA A 107 -24.29 -7.32 19.05
C ALA A 107 -24.65 -8.82 18.91
N PRO A 108 -25.94 -9.19 18.97
CA PRO A 108 -26.36 -10.60 19.01
C PRO A 108 -26.24 -11.35 17.69
N GLY A 109 -26.25 -10.65 16.54
CA GLY A 109 -26.15 -11.28 15.22
C GLY A 109 -24.72 -11.70 14.84
N PRO A 110 -24.55 -12.55 13.80
CA PRO A 110 -23.24 -12.90 13.25
C PRO A 110 -22.49 -11.69 12.66
N ASP A 111 -21.17 -11.65 12.81
CA ASP A 111 -20.32 -10.65 12.14
C ASP A 111 -20.10 -10.93 10.63
N LYS A 112 -19.29 -10.11 9.92
CA LYS A 112 -18.94 -10.33 8.48
C LYS A 112 -18.26 -11.69 8.19
N LYS A 113 -17.99 -12.54 9.19
CA LYS A 113 -17.45 -13.91 9.05
C LYS A 113 -18.41 -15.02 9.54
N GLY A 114 -19.60 -14.67 10.04
CA GLY A 114 -20.52 -15.64 10.67
C GLY A 114 -20.28 -15.85 12.18
N GLU A 115 -19.31 -15.19 12.80
CA GLU A 115 -19.03 -15.38 14.22
C GLU A 115 -20.11 -14.72 15.08
N THR A 116 -20.73 -15.52 15.97
CA THR A 116 -21.90 -15.13 16.80
C THR A 116 -21.59 -15.37 18.29
N PRO A 117 -21.83 -14.41 19.20
CA PRO A 117 -22.24 -13.03 18.93
C PRO A 117 -21.13 -12.23 18.22
N ALA A 118 -21.49 -11.12 17.58
CA ALA A 118 -20.55 -10.28 16.86
C ALA A 118 -19.46 -9.71 17.78
N LYS A 119 -18.26 -9.52 17.22
CA LYS A 119 -17.12 -8.99 17.95
C LYS A 119 -17.39 -7.61 18.53
N ILE A 120 -16.96 -7.42 19.78
CA ILE A 120 -16.95 -6.15 20.51
C ILE A 120 -16.57 -4.96 19.61
N ARG A 121 -17.46 -3.97 19.55
CA ARG A 121 -17.22 -2.70 18.88
C ARG A 121 -17.13 -1.58 19.91
N LEU A 122 -15.98 -0.92 19.97
CA LEU A 122 -15.77 0.26 20.82
C LEU A 122 -16.43 1.50 20.24
N TYR A 123 -17.06 2.29 21.12
CA TYR A 123 -17.65 3.60 20.86
C TYR A 123 -17.19 4.58 21.95
N SER A 124 -16.84 5.80 21.57
CA SER A 124 -16.57 6.87 22.54
C SER A 124 -17.87 7.26 23.25
N ILE A 125 -17.79 7.51 24.55
CA ILE A 125 -18.94 7.93 25.35
C ILE A 125 -19.31 9.38 24.99
N ALA A 126 -20.61 9.66 24.93
CA ALA A 126 -21.20 10.95 24.54
C ALA A 126 -21.76 11.77 25.72
N SER A 127 -22.00 11.11 26.85
CA SER A 127 -22.36 11.71 28.13
C SER A 127 -21.11 11.99 28.97
N SER A 128 -21.20 12.95 29.88
CA SER A 128 -20.27 13.12 31.01
C SER A 128 -20.47 11.99 32.04
N ALA A 129 -19.56 11.84 33.02
CA ALA A 129 -19.58 10.76 34.02
C ALA A 129 -20.87 10.61 34.84
N PRO A 130 -21.66 11.68 35.11
CA PRO A 130 -23.00 11.56 35.69
C PRO A 130 -24.05 10.89 34.77
N GLY A 131 -23.76 10.69 33.49
CA GLY A 131 -24.78 10.31 32.50
C GLY A 131 -25.65 11.50 32.08
N ASP A 132 -26.40 11.35 30.99
CA ASP A 132 -27.15 12.48 30.43
C ASP A 132 -28.31 12.96 31.33
N ASP A 133 -28.79 12.07 32.22
CA ASP A 133 -29.80 12.32 33.26
C ASP A 133 -29.20 12.66 34.65
N GLU A 134 -27.88 12.79 34.75
CA GLU A 134 -27.09 12.96 36.00
C GLU A 134 -27.29 11.88 37.09
N SER A 135 -27.81 10.69 36.74
CA SER A 135 -28.06 9.61 37.71
C SER A 135 -26.82 8.83 38.16
N SER A 136 -25.67 9.02 37.49
CA SER A 136 -24.49 8.13 37.47
C SER A 136 -24.80 6.67 37.09
N LYS A 137 -25.95 6.41 36.44
CA LYS A 137 -26.34 5.08 35.97
C LYS A 137 -26.45 4.96 34.45
N THR A 138 -26.55 6.09 33.73
CA THR A 138 -26.72 6.09 32.28
C THR A 138 -25.41 6.37 31.54
N VAL A 139 -25.30 5.81 30.34
CA VAL A 139 -24.22 6.10 29.39
C VAL A 139 -24.84 6.37 28.01
N SER A 140 -24.48 7.50 27.42
CA SER A 140 -24.94 7.89 26.08
C SER A 140 -23.89 7.60 25.02
N LEU A 141 -24.32 7.21 23.81
CA LEU A 141 -23.49 7.02 22.62
C LEU A 141 -24.02 7.84 21.45
N VAL A 142 -23.13 8.25 20.54
CA VAL A 142 -23.50 8.78 19.21
C VAL A 142 -23.08 7.79 18.14
N VAL A 143 -24.05 7.17 17.46
CA VAL A 143 -23.81 6.06 16.52
C VAL A 143 -24.37 6.40 15.15
N LYS A 144 -23.49 6.51 14.17
CA LYS A 144 -23.86 6.59 12.75
C LYS A 144 -24.12 5.19 12.22
N ARG A 145 -25.27 4.95 11.60
CA ARG A 145 -25.55 3.65 10.98
C ARG A 145 -24.62 3.46 9.79
N VAL A 146 -23.92 2.32 9.75
CA VAL A 146 -23.14 1.92 8.58
C VAL A 146 -24.06 1.20 7.60
N VAL A 147 -24.18 1.74 6.39
CA VAL A 147 -24.88 1.15 5.26
C VAL A 147 -23.98 1.28 4.02
N GLU A 148 -23.75 0.16 3.33
CA GLU A 148 -22.99 0.06 2.09
C GLU A 148 -23.98 -0.43 1.00
N VAL A 149 -24.02 0.23 -0.17
CA VAL A 149 -24.96 -0.07 -1.27
C VAL A 149 -24.21 -0.16 -2.59
N ALA A 150 -24.51 -1.18 -3.41
CA ALA A 150 -23.89 -1.34 -4.73
C ALA A 150 -24.11 -0.09 -5.61
N GLY A 151 -23.04 0.38 -6.26
CA GLY A 151 -23.07 1.60 -7.09
C GLY A 151 -23.13 2.93 -6.32
N ARG A 152 -23.38 2.92 -5.00
CA ARG A 152 -23.34 4.12 -4.12
C ARG A 152 -22.44 3.92 -2.89
N GLY A 153 -21.36 3.15 -3.08
CA GLY A 153 -20.35 2.85 -2.06
C GLY A 153 -19.53 1.61 -2.40
N TRP A 154 -18.59 1.26 -1.53
CA TRP A 154 -17.77 0.04 -1.66
C TRP A 154 -18.50 -1.17 -1.07
N CYS A 155 -19.50 -1.70 -1.79
CA CYS A 155 -20.37 -2.79 -1.33
C CYS A 155 -19.98 -4.14 -1.95
N GLU A 156 -18.85 -4.72 -1.53
CA GLU A 156 -18.39 -6.05 -2.00
C GLU A 156 -19.36 -7.17 -1.57
N TYR A 157 -19.87 -7.09 -0.34
CA TYR A 157 -20.74 -8.08 0.30
C TYR A 157 -22.18 -7.56 0.43
N SER A 158 -23.14 -8.47 0.67
CA SER A 158 -24.52 -8.15 1.06
C SER A 158 -24.87 -8.96 2.31
N ASN A 159 -25.55 -8.35 3.28
CA ASN A 159 -26.19 -9.08 4.39
C ASN A 159 -27.71 -8.85 4.46
N VAL A 160 -28.25 -8.05 3.54
CA VAL A 160 -29.67 -8.00 3.20
C VAL A 160 -29.85 -8.69 1.83
N GLU A 161 -30.93 -9.43 1.64
CA GLU A 161 -31.28 -10.00 0.33
C GLU A 161 -31.78 -8.91 -0.63
N LYS A 162 -31.56 -9.09 -1.94
CA LYS A 162 -32.04 -8.17 -2.98
C LYS A 162 -33.57 -8.02 -2.90
N GLY A 163 -34.06 -6.78 -2.87
CA GLY A 163 -35.50 -6.49 -2.72
C GLY A 163 -36.08 -6.67 -1.30
N LYS A 164 -35.26 -6.96 -0.28
CA LYS A 164 -35.71 -6.97 1.14
C LYS A 164 -35.37 -5.68 1.90
N ASP A 165 -34.43 -4.88 1.42
CA ASP A 165 -34.15 -3.58 2.03
C ASP A 165 -35.26 -2.59 1.69
N LEU A 166 -35.92 -2.05 2.71
CA LEU A 166 -37.06 -1.13 2.55
C LEU A 166 -36.65 0.27 2.06
N GLU A 167 -35.37 0.63 2.18
CA GLU A 167 -34.84 1.93 1.79
C GLU A 167 -34.12 1.88 0.44
N PHE A 168 -33.56 0.71 0.09
CA PHE A 168 -32.84 0.46 -1.16
C PHE A 168 -33.36 -0.82 -1.88
N PRO A 169 -34.67 -0.91 -2.21
CA PRO A 169 -35.26 -2.14 -2.75
C PRO A 169 -34.67 -2.56 -4.11
N ASP A 170 -34.32 -1.58 -4.96
CA ASP A 170 -33.73 -1.81 -6.29
C ASP A 170 -32.24 -2.16 -6.25
N ALA A 171 -31.58 -2.04 -5.09
CA ALA A 171 -30.14 -2.26 -4.97
C ALA A 171 -29.79 -3.75 -5.08
N GLU A 172 -28.76 -4.06 -5.86
CA GLU A 172 -28.31 -5.45 -6.06
C GLU A 172 -27.63 -6.06 -4.83
N LYS A 173 -26.88 -5.23 -4.09
CA LYS A 173 -26.31 -5.58 -2.78
C LYS A 173 -26.54 -4.43 -1.82
N VAL A 174 -26.91 -4.78 -0.59
CA VAL A 174 -26.98 -3.87 0.56
C VAL A 174 -26.34 -4.57 1.76
N TYR A 175 -25.37 -3.91 2.37
CA TYR A 175 -24.81 -4.34 3.65
C TYR A 175 -25.13 -3.30 4.74
N ARG A 176 -25.86 -3.71 5.78
CA ARG A 176 -26.09 -2.92 6.99
C ARG A 176 -25.18 -3.42 8.11
N GLY A 177 -24.41 -2.51 8.69
CA GLY A 177 -23.37 -2.82 9.67
C GLY A 177 -23.94 -3.38 10.97
N VAL A 178 -23.57 -4.62 11.32
CA VAL A 178 -24.20 -5.42 12.39
C VAL A 178 -24.34 -4.66 13.72
N CYS A 179 -23.24 -4.19 14.33
CA CYS A 179 -23.30 -3.52 15.62
C CYS A 179 -23.88 -2.09 15.54
N SER A 180 -23.59 -1.34 14.47
CA SER A 180 -24.19 -0.01 14.28
C SER A 180 -25.69 -0.07 14.04
N SER A 181 -26.19 -1.09 13.32
CA SER A 181 -27.63 -1.28 13.09
C SER A 181 -28.29 -1.73 14.38
N HIS A 182 -27.75 -2.76 15.05
CA HIS A 182 -28.24 -3.19 16.37
C HIS A 182 -28.47 -2.01 17.32
N ILE A 183 -27.50 -1.09 17.48
CA ILE A 183 -27.65 0.08 18.35
C ILE A 183 -28.68 1.10 17.81
N CYS A 184 -28.68 1.38 16.50
CA CYS A 184 -29.67 2.30 15.91
C CYS A 184 -31.10 1.72 15.83
N ASP A 185 -31.26 0.41 15.99
CA ASP A 185 -32.53 -0.32 15.95
C ASP A 185 -33.08 -0.65 17.35
N LEU A 186 -32.34 -0.29 18.43
CA LEU A 186 -32.81 -0.44 19.81
C LEU A 186 -34.07 0.40 20.09
N ASN A 187 -34.96 -0.19 20.88
CA ASN A 187 -36.15 0.40 21.47
C ASN A 187 -35.94 0.54 22.98
N ALA A 188 -36.74 1.39 23.63
CA ALA A 188 -36.68 1.52 25.09
C ALA A 188 -37.07 0.18 25.76
N GLY A 189 -36.19 -0.36 26.59
CA GLY A 189 -36.30 -1.67 27.24
C GLY A 189 -35.52 -2.81 26.58
N ASP A 190 -34.93 -2.62 25.39
CA ASP A 190 -34.13 -3.67 24.74
C ASP A 190 -32.77 -3.88 25.43
N ASP A 191 -32.36 -5.14 25.63
CA ASP A 191 -31.11 -5.51 26.31
C ASP A 191 -29.84 -5.18 25.46
N VAL A 192 -28.78 -4.73 26.12
CA VAL A 192 -27.49 -4.36 25.50
C VAL A 192 -26.30 -4.90 26.29
N LEU A 193 -25.40 -5.62 25.61
CA LEU A 193 -24.18 -6.17 26.21
C LEU A 193 -23.02 -5.16 26.16
N ILE A 194 -22.70 -4.60 27.33
CA ILE A 194 -21.73 -3.51 27.54
C ILE A 194 -20.40 -4.04 28.10
N THR A 195 -19.28 -3.44 27.70
CA THR A 195 -17.93 -3.78 28.17
C THR A 195 -17.08 -2.52 28.38
N GLY A 196 -16.00 -2.63 29.17
CA GLY A 196 -15.16 -1.49 29.54
C GLY A 196 -15.47 -0.94 30.95
N PRO A 197 -15.40 0.38 31.17
CA PRO A 197 -14.93 1.39 30.22
C PRO A 197 -13.43 1.24 29.91
N THR A 198 -12.94 1.90 28.88
CA THR A 198 -11.55 1.80 28.43
C THR A 198 -11.07 3.09 27.73
N GLY A 199 -9.75 3.22 27.57
CA GLY A 199 -9.10 4.42 27.05
C GLY A 199 -8.68 5.40 28.16
N ALA A 200 -7.49 5.98 28.03
CA ALA A 200 -6.95 6.98 28.97
C ALA A 200 -6.33 8.19 28.25
N GLU A 201 -6.48 8.27 26.93
CA GLU A 201 -5.68 9.20 26.13
C GLU A 201 -6.44 10.54 25.95
N MET A 202 -7.76 10.52 25.79
CA MET A 202 -8.59 11.73 25.62
C MET A 202 -8.98 12.42 26.93
N LEU A 203 -8.33 12.13 28.06
CA LEU A 203 -8.73 12.71 29.34
C LEU A 203 -8.49 14.23 29.38
N LEU A 204 -9.32 14.93 30.15
CA LEU A 204 -9.16 16.37 30.40
C LEU A 204 -8.00 16.67 31.38
N PRO A 205 -7.33 17.84 31.26
CA PRO A 205 -6.43 18.34 32.30
C PRO A 205 -7.21 18.68 33.57
N GLU A 206 -6.50 18.74 34.70
CA GLU A 206 -7.09 19.15 36.00
C GLU A 206 -6.98 20.65 36.29
N ASP A 207 -6.33 21.44 35.42
CA ASP A 207 -6.26 22.90 35.53
C ASP A 207 -7.58 23.52 34.98
N PRO A 208 -8.40 24.20 35.81
CA PRO A 208 -9.64 24.83 35.36
C PRO A 208 -9.40 26.01 34.40
N GLU A 209 -8.18 26.54 34.35
CA GLU A 209 -7.75 27.60 33.45
C GLU A 209 -7.21 27.06 32.11
N ALA A 210 -7.27 25.74 31.85
CA ALA A 210 -6.74 25.14 30.64
C ALA A 210 -7.59 25.49 29.41
N ASN A 211 -6.96 25.91 28.32
CA ASN A 211 -7.67 26.08 27.05
C ASN A 211 -7.74 24.73 26.31
N MET A 212 -8.80 24.52 25.52
CA MET A 212 -9.07 23.25 24.85
C MET A 212 -9.54 23.47 23.41
N ILE A 213 -8.81 22.94 22.43
CA ILE A 213 -9.20 22.96 21.03
C ILE A 213 -9.68 21.56 20.64
N PHE A 214 -10.96 21.43 20.32
CA PHE A 214 -11.64 20.19 19.94
C PHE A 214 -11.90 20.15 18.43
N MET A 215 -11.30 19.20 17.71
CA MET A 215 -11.42 19.04 16.26
C MET A 215 -12.17 17.75 15.92
N ALA A 216 -13.42 17.88 15.47
CA ALA A 216 -14.36 16.78 15.23
C ALA A 216 -14.69 16.60 13.74
N THR A 217 -15.04 15.37 13.34
CA THR A 217 -15.89 15.14 12.16
C THR A 217 -17.00 14.13 12.45
N GLY A 218 -18.25 14.49 12.19
CA GLY A 218 -19.42 13.64 12.48
C GLY A 218 -19.41 13.10 13.92
N THR A 219 -19.66 11.81 14.11
CA THR A 219 -19.71 11.17 15.44
C THR A 219 -18.39 11.18 16.22
N GLY A 220 -17.30 11.68 15.63
CA GLY A 220 -16.09 12.06 16.38
C GLY A 220 -16.33 13.15 17.43
N ILE A 221 -17.47 13.83 17.39
CA ILE A 221 -17.92 14.77 18.43
C ILE A 221 -18.22 14.12 19.80
N ALA A 222 -18.49 12.80 19.85
CA ALA A 222 -18.92 12.10 21.07
C ALA A 222 -18.09 12.40 22.33
N PRO A 223 -16.75 12.18 22.36
CA PRO A 223 -15.94 12.50 23.54
C PRO A 223 -15.91 14.00 23.86
N PHE A 224 -16.19 14.88 22.89
CA PHE A 224 -16.21 16.33 23.12
C PHE A 224 -17.55 16.78 23.71
N ARG A 225 -18.68 16.14 23.40
CA ARG A 225 -19.92 16.32 24.15
C ARG A 225 -19.76 15.89 25.61
N SER A 226 -19.10 14.74 25.83
CA SER A 226 -18.72 14.28 27.18
C SER A 226 -17.90 15.34 27.94
N HIS A 227 -16.87 15.93 27.30
CA HIS A 227 -16.09 17.03 27.88
C HIS A 227 -16.91 18.30 28.14
N LEU A 228 -17.59 18.82 27.11
CA LEU A 228 -18.29 20.09 27.16
C LEU A 228 -19.46 20.08 28.14
N ARG A 229 -20.18 18.94 28.28
CA ARG A 229 -21.17 18.78 29.35
C ARG A 229 -20.55 18.82 30.74
N ASN A 230 -19.44 18.12 30.96
CA ASN A 230 -18.71 18.19 32.23
C ASN A 230 -18.15 19.61 32.51
N LEU A 231 -17.79 20.41 31.51
CA LEU A 231 -17.29 21.78 31.71
C LEU A 231 -18.42 22.80 31.97
N PHE A 232 -19.53 22.73 31.22
CA PHE A 232 -20.52 23.81 31.12
C PHE A 232 -21.96 23.44 31.52
N HIS A 233 -22.32 22.16 31.54
CA HIS A 233 -23.70 21.72 31.81
C HIS A 233 -23.88 21.17 33.24
N ASP A 234 -23.03 20.24 33.66
CA ASP A 234 -23.31 19.38 34.80
C ASP A 234 -23.26 20.11 36.15
N LYS A 235 -24.24 19.84 37.02
CA LYS A 235 -24.46 20.56 38.30
C LYS A 235 -23.26 20.57 39.26
N VAL A 236 -22.33 19.63 39.12
CA VAL A 236 -21.16 19.49 40.00
C VAL A 236 -19.98 20.36 39.55
N SER A 237 -19.95 20.79 38.28
CA SER A 237 -18.77 21.36 37.63
C SER A 237 -19.05 22.63 36.82
N LYS A 238 -20.29 22.86 36.38
CA LYS A 238 -20.75 24.11 35.77
C LYS A 238 -20.31 25.33 36.58
N GLY A 239 -19.68 26.30 35.90
CA GLY A 239 -19.15 27.52 36.53
C GLY A 239 -17.84 27.34 37.33
N LYS A 240 -17.13 26.21 37.15
CA LYS A 240 -15.76 26.02 37.69
C LYS A 240 -14.66 26.04 36.64
N PHE A 241 -15.02 25.96 35.36
CA PHE A 241 -14.10 26.14 34.25
C PHE A 241 -13.88 27.64 33.99
N ASN A 242 -12.63 28.05 33.79
CA ASN A 242 -12.20 29.43 33.60
C ASN A 242 -11.46 29.66 32.27
N GLY A 243 -10.94 28.60 31.64
CA GLY A 243 -10.25 28.67 30.34
C GLY A 243 -11.20 28.86 29.14
N CYS A 244 -10.64 28.76 27.94
CA CYS A 244 -11.38 28.81 26.66
C CYS A 244 -11.46 27.44 25.99
N ALA A 245 -12.68 26.98 25.68
CA ALA A 245 -12.97 25.76 24.95
C ALA A 245 -13.51 26.08 23.54
N TRP A 246 -12.89 25.54 22.49
CA TRP A 246 -13.27 25.81 21.10
C TRP A 246 -13.54 24.50 20.35
N LEU A 247 -14.79 24.32 19.91
CA LEU A 247 -15.23 23.19 19.10
C LEU A 247 -15.24 23.54 17.61
N PHE A 248 -14.55 22.73 16.81
CA PHE A 248 -14.62 22.72 15.35
C PHE A 248 -15.28 21.42 14.87
N LEU A 249 -16.42 21.51 14.16
CA LEU A 249 -17.17 20.35 13.66
C LEU A 249 -17.22 20.29 12.12
N GLY A 250 -16.60 19.26 11.54
CA GLY A 250 -16.77 18.93 10.12
C GLY A 250 -17.93 17.98 9.85
N VAL A 251 -18.85 18.37 8.98
CA VAL A 251 -19.97 17.52 8.50
C VAL A 251 -20.14 17.68 6.98
N PRO A 252 -20.77 16.72 6.29
CA PRO A 252 -20.96 16.81 4.84
C PRO A 252 -22.08 17.79 4.45
N TYR A 253 -23.19 17.78 5.19
CA TYR A 253 -24.40 18.56 4.92
C TYR A 253 -24.90 19.22 6.21
N SER A 254 -25.66 20.32 6.07
CA SER A 254 -26.28 21.05 7.19
C SER A 254 -27.20 20.14 8.02
N GLU A 255 -27.97 19.26 7.38
CA GLU A 255 -28.81 18.28 8.09
C GLU A 255 -28.04 17.14 8.77
N SER A 256 -26.70 17.14 8.66
CA SER A 256 -25.78 16.23 9.34
C SER A 256 -25.04 16.87 10.53
N LEU A 257 -25.31 18.14 10.87
CA LEU A 257 -24.86 18.77 12.11
C LEU A 257 -25.39 17.99 13.32
N LEU A 258 -24.58 17.87 14.38
CA LEU A 258 -24.89 17.06 15.56
C LEU A 258 -24.89 17.95 16.81
N TYR A 259 -26.02 17.98 17.52
CA TYR A 259 -26.25 18.80 18.72
C TYR A 259 -26.09 20.32 18.49
N ASP A 260 -26.41 20.79 17.29
CA ASP A 260 -26.16 22.17 16.84
C ASP A 260 -26.76 23.24 17.78
N GLU A 261 -27.95 22.99 18.33
CA GLU A 261 -28.58 23.86 19.34
C GLU A 261 -27.93 23.75 20.72
N GLU A 262 -27.46 22.57 21.15
CA GLU A 262 -26.72 22.37 22.43
C GLU A 262 -25.45 23.25 22.44
N TRP A 263 -24.78 23.41 21.28
CA TRP A 263 -23.63 24.29 21.13
C TRP A 263 -23.99 25.77 21.07
N LYS A 264 -25.09 26.15 20.40
CA LYS A 264 -25.56 27.54 20.35
C LYS A 264 -26.01 28.03 21.72
N GLU A 265 -26.75 27.21 22.47
CA GLU A 265 -27.15 27.50 23.85
C GLU A 265 -25.92 27.64 24.77
N MET A 266 -24.97 26.71 24.68
CA MET A 266 -23.71 26.77 25.45
C MET A 266 -22.88 28.02 25.11
N GLN A 267 -22.81 28.43 23.84
CA GLN A 267 -22.10 29.64 23.41
C GLN A 267 -22.85 30.92 23.82
N ALA A 268 -24.18 30.88 23.94
CA ALA A 268 -24.98 32.00 24.43
C ALA A 268 -24.91 32.15 25.97
N GLU A 269 -24.76 31.05 26.72
CA GLU A 269 -24.57 31.09 28.18
C GLU A 269 -23.11 31.42 28.57
N PHE A 270 -22.12 30.96 27.80
CA PHE A 270 -20.69 31.11 28.09
C PHE A 270 -19.88 31.78 26.95
N PRO A 271 -20.26 32.97 26.47
CA PRO A 271 -19.68 33.58 25.25
C PRO A 271 -18.18 33.93 25.38
N ASP A 272 -17.68 34.18 26.60
CA ASP A 272 -16.26 34.45 26.85
C ASP A 272 -15.41 33.16 26.97
N GLN A 273 -16.04 31.98 27.04
CA GLN A 273 -15.38 30.72 27.41
C GLN A 273 -15.63 29.56 26.45
N PHE A 274 -16.71 29.58 25.67
CA PHE A 274 -17.02 28.56 24.66
C PHE A 274 -17.15 29.18 23.27
N ARG A 275 -16.47 28.60 22.28
CA ARG A 275 -16.56 28.95 20.86
C ARG A 275 -16.96 27.71 20.05
N TYR A 276 -17.88 27.86 19.12
CA TYR A 276 -18.34 26.80 18.23
C TYR A 276 -18.28 27.26 16.76
N ASP A 277 -17.53 26.51 15.97
CA ASP A 277 -17.38 26.68 14.53
C ASP A 277 -17.63 25.34 13.83
N TYR A 278 -18.19 25.39 12.62
CA TYR A 278 -18.42 24.21 11.80
C TYR A 278 -18.07 24.42 10.33
N ALA A 279 -18.00 23.32 9.61
CA ALA A 279 -17.63 23.24 8.20
C ALA A 279 -18.53 22.23 7.49
N ILE A 280 -19.26 22.67 6.46
CA ILE A 280 -20.27 21.88 5.74
C ILE A 280 -19.74 21.51 4.35
N SER A 281 -18.99 20.42 4.25
CA SER A 281 -18.08 20.20 3.11
C SER A 281 -18.74 20.11 1.73
N SER A 282 -19.96 19.58 1.64
CA SER A 282 -20.66 19.43 0.36
C SER A 282 -21.48 20.66 -0.05
N GLU A 283 -21.69 21.63 0.85
CA GLU A 283 -22.44 22.87 0.60
C GLU A 283 -21.50 24.09 0.50
N GLU A 284 -20.52 24.18 1.39
CA GLU A 284 -19.56 25.29 1.50
C GLU A 284 -18.28 25.02 0.67
N LYS A 285 -17.60 26.11 0.28
CA LYS A 285 -16.34 26.06 -0.48
C LYS A 285 -15.23 26.89 0.15
N SER A 286 -13.99 26.45 -0.05
CA SER A 286 -12.78 27.12 0.44
C SER A 286 -11.67 27.07 -0.61
N GLU A 287 -11.13 28.24 -0.96
CA GLU A 287 -9.98 28.38 -1.86
C GLU A 287 -8.71 27.72 -1.29
N LYS A 288 -8.67 27.46 0.02
CA LYS A 288 -7.58 26.76 0.70
C LYS A 288 -7.57 25.26 0.37
N ASN A 289 -8.74 24.68 0.05
CA ASN A 289 -8.85 23.28 -0.38
C ASN A 289 -8.48 23.12 -1.86
N LYS A 290 -7.21 22.85 -2.11
CA LYS A 290 -6.64 22.64 -3.45
C LYS A 290 -6.97 21.26 -4.07
N ILE A 291 -7.75 20.40 -3.38
CA ILE A 291 -8.10 19.06 -3.87
C ILE A 291 -9.43 19.09 -4.63
N ASN A 292 -10.48 19.64 -4.00
CA ASN A 292 -11.83 19.69 -4.56
C ASN A 292 -12.63 20.96 -4.17
N GLY A 293 -11.98 21.93 -3.52
CA GLY A 293 -12.59 23.19 -3.12
C GLY A 293 -13.60 23.09 -1.96
N GLU A 294 -13.82 21.94 -1.34
CA GLU A 294 -14.79 21.76 -0.24
C GLU A 294 -14.33 22.39 1.09
N MET A 295 -15.27 22.93 1.88
CA MET A 295 -14.96 23.38 3.24
C MET A 295 -14.80 22.16 4.18
N TRP A 296 -13.57 21.68 4.36
CA TRP A 296 -13.24 20.73 5.42
C TRP A 296 -12.88 21.45 6.73
N VAL A 297 -12.98 20.75 7.86
CA VAL A 297 -12.81 21.33 9.20
C VAL A 297 -11.47 22.04 9.41
N GLN A 298 -10.36 21.59 8.80
CA GLN A 298 -9.11 22.33 8.87
C GLN A 298 -9.14 23.66 8.10
N HIS A 299 -9.87 23.73 6.98
CA HIS A 299 -9.98 24.96 6.19
C HIS A 299 -10.78 26.03 6.95
N LYS A 300 -11.76 25.61 7.74
CA LYS A 300 -12.47 26.47 8.71
C LYS A 300 -11.54 26.94 9.83
N MET A 301 -10.74 26.05 10.43
CA MET A 301 -9.70 26.45 11.40
C MET A 301 -8.72 27.48 10.80
N MET A 302 -8.32 27.33 9.52
CA MET A 302 -7.44 28.30 8.84
C MET A 302 -8.07 29.70 8.65
N GLU A 303 -9.39 29.89 8.81
CA GLU A 303 -10.00 31.23 8.86
C GLU A 303 -9.58 31.96 10.14
N TYR A 304 -9.56 31.25 11.26
CA TYR A 304 -9.17 31.74 12.59
C TYR A 304 -7.71 31.48 12.92
N GLY A 305 -6.85 31.33 11.91
CA GLY A 305 -5.48 30.85 12.07
C GLY A 305 -4.60 31.71 12.98
N GLU A 306 -4.94 32.98 13.25
CA GLU A 306 -4.21 33.81 14.21
C GLU A 306 -4.70 33.63 15.65
N ASP A 307 -6.01 33.75 15.93
CA ASP A 307 -6.61 33.40 17.23
C ASP A 307 -6.12 32.03 17.73
N LEU A 308 -6.21 31.03 16.87
CA LEU A 308 -5.77 29.67 17.16
C LEU A 308 -4.28 29.58 17.40
N TRP A 309 -3.46 30.37 16.71
CA TRP A 309 -2.01 30.34 16.91
C TRP A 309 -1.59 30.97 18.23
N GLN A 310 -2.28 32.03 18.67
CA GLN A 310 -2.05 32.60 20.00
C GLN A 310 -2.49 31.62 21.10
N LEU A 311 -3.63 30.94 20.95
CA LEU A 311 -4.02 29.85 21.85
C LEU A 311 -3.00 28.70 21.85
N VAL A 312 -2.59 28.20 20.68
CA VAL A 312 -1.64 27.06 20.55
C VAL A 312 -0.24 27.37 21.13
N LYS A 313 0.14 28.65 21.24
CA LYS A 313 1.35 29.11 21.93
C LYS A 313 1.23 29.14 23.46
N ASP A 314 0.03 29.32 24.01
CA ASP A 314 -0.18 29.24 25.47
C ASP A 314 0.16 27.81 25.98
N PRO A 315 1.05 27.66 26.98
CA PRO A 315 1.38 26.36 27.55
C PRO A 315 0.18 25.63 28.18
N LYS A 316 -0.90 26.34 28.53
CA LYS A 316 -2.16 25.78 29.05
C LYS A 316 -3.10 25.19 27.99
N THR A 317 -2.81 25.35 26.70
CA THR A 317 -3.71 24.93 25.63
C THR A 317 -3.48 23.49 25.22
N HIS A 318 -4.46 22.63 25.48
CA HIS A 318 -4.54 21.23 25.05
C HIS A 318 -5.34 21.09 23.75
N ILE A 319 -5.00 20.09 22.94
CA ILE A 319 -5.64 19.86 21.64
C ILE A 319 -6.11 18.41 21.54
N TYR A 320 -7.34 18.24 21.04
CA TYR A 320 -8.07 16.98 20.98
C TYR A 320 -8.66 16.78 19.58
N MET A 321 -8.52 15.58 19.02
CA MET A 321 -8.94 15.28 17.64
C MET A 321 -9.62 13.92 17.56
N CYS A 322 -10.82 13.87 16.99
CA CYS A 322 -11.59 12.62 16.86
C CYS A 322 -12.51 12.67 15.65
N GLY A 323 -12.50 11.62 14.82
CA GLY A 323 -13.26 11.61 13.56
C GLY A 323 -12.70 10.67 12.50
N LEU A 324 -12.68 11.13 11.25
CA LEU A 324 -12.19 10.38 10.09
C LEU A 324 -10.66 10.25 10.09
N LYS A 325 -10.14 9.16 9.50
CA LYS A 325 -8.70 8.95 9.31
C LYS A 325 -8.15 10.01 8.34
N GLY A 326 -7.13 10.76 8.74
CA GLY A 326 -6.48 11.78 7.89
C GLY A 326 -6.57 13.20 8.43
N MET A 327 -7.40 13.47 9.45
CA MET A 327 -7.45 14.78 10.13
C MET A 327 -6.08 15.22 10.68
N GLU A 328 -5.16 14.28 10.88
CA GLU A 328 -3.75 14.52 11.18
C GLU A 328 -3.06 15.52 10.24
N SER A 329 -3.27 15.43 8.93
CA SER A 329 -2.62 16.33 7.98
C SER A 329 -3.24 17.72 8.08
N GLY A 330 -4.56 17.80 8.23
CA GLY A 330 -5.29 19.04 8.45
C GLY A 330 -4.75 19.89 9.62
N PHE A 331 -4.34 19.25 10.72
CA PHE A 331 -3.68 19.97 11.81
C PHE A 331 -2.30 20.54 11.40
N ALA A 332 -1.51 19.80 10.63
CA ALA A 332 -0.24 20.31 10.11
C ALA A 332 -0.44 21.43 9.09
N GLU A 333 -1.40 21.28 8.18
CA GLU A 333 -1.82 22.28 7.18
C GLU A 333 -2.21 23.62 7.86
N CYS A 334 -2.84 23.58 9.05
CA CYS A 334 -3.21 24.79 9.81
C CYS A 334 -2.03 25.55 10.45
N PHE A 335 -1.02 24.84 10.96
CA PHE A 335 -0.05 25.41 11.91
C PHE A 335 1.41 25.38 11.44
N GLN A 336 1.77 24.57 10.44
CA GLN A 336 3.16 24.42 9.99
C GLN A 336 3.76 25.76 9.53
N GLU A 337 3.08 26.48 8.62
CA GLU A 337 3.57 27.78 8.11
C GLU A 337 3.76 28.82 9.22
N LYS A 338 2.99 28.73 10.32
CA LYS A 338 3.04 29.68 11.45
C LYS A 338 4.16 29.37 12.43
N VAL A 339 4.41 28.09 12.70
CA VAL A 339 5.57 27.62 13.47
C VAL A 339 6.87 27.97 12.74
N GLU A 340 6.90 27.75 11.41
CA GLU A 340 8.05 28.08 10.56
C GLU A 340 8.26 29.61 10.43
N ALA A 341 7.20 30.42 10.37
CA ALA A 341 7.29 31.88 10.35
C ALA A 341 7.87 32.48 11.65
N GLU A 342 7.70 31.83 12.81
CA GLU A 342 8.38 32.18 14.06
C GLU A 342 9.80 31.56 14.18
N GLY A 343 10.31 30.94 13.11
CA GLY A 343 11.67 30.38 13.06
C GLY A 343 11.85 29.05 13.79
N MET A 344 10.75 28.37 14.14
CA MET A 344 10.77 27.06 14.79
C MET A 344 10.57 25.93 13.77
N VAL A 345 11.15 24.76 14.05
CA VAL A 345 10.92 23.55 13.24
C VAL A 345 9.64 22.86 13.71
N TYR A 346 8.67 22.65 12.80
CA TYR A 346 7.36 22.09 13.13
C TYR A 346 7.40 20.74 13.87
N THR A 347 8.33 19.86 13.51
CA THR A 347 8.51 18.55 14.18
C THR A 347 9.02 18.67 15.61
N GLU A 348 9.91 19.63 15.90
CA GLU A 348 10.40 19.91 17.26
C GLU A 348 9.34 20.62 18.11
N PHE A 349 8.56 21.53 17.51
CA PHE A 349 7.38 22.11 18.15
C PHE A 349 6.39 21.02 18.59
N LEU A 350 6.03 20.11 17.68
CA LEU A 350 5.18 18.95 18.01
C LEU A 350 5.78 18.02 19.07
N LYS A 351 7.11 17.77 19.04
CA LYS A 351 7.80 17.00 20.11
C LYS A 351 7.67 17.72 21.46
N GLY A 352 7.84 19.04 21.49
CA GLY A 352 7.62 19.88 22.66
C GLY A 352 6.19 19.78 23.20
N MET A 353 5.18 19.90 22.32
CA MET A 353 3.78 19.72 22.69
C MET A 353 3.48 18.31 23.22
N LYS A 354 4.05 17.25 22.62
CA LYS A 354 3.91 15.86 23.09
C LYS A 354 4.53 15.67 24.47
N LYS A 355 5.72 16.20 24.70
CA LYS A 355 6.42 16.15 26.00
C LYS A 355 5.64 16.89 27.09
N ALA A 356 4.95 17.96 26.73
CA ALA A 356 4.04 18.71 27.60
C ALA A 356 2.59 18.19 27.59
N LYS A 357 2.31 17.04 26.97
CA LYS A 357 0.98 16.38 26.90
C LYS A 357 -0.17 17.27 26.39
N ARG A 358 0.17 18.23 25.52
CA ARG A 358 -0.75 19.24 24.96
C ARG A 358 -0.88 19.16 23.43
N SER A 359 -0.14 18.26 22.78
CA SER A 359 -0.28 17.93 21.36
C SER A 359 -1.64 17.32 21.03
N PRO A 360 -2.09 17.35 19.76
CA PRO A 360 -3.34 16.71 19.31
C PRO A 360 -3.47 15.24 19.75
N THR A 361 -4.27 15.00 20.78
CA THR A 361 -4.55 13.66 21.30
C THR A 361 -5.75 13.04 20.59
N LYS A 362 -5.78 11.70 20.46
CA LYS A 362 -6.67 10.98 19.53
C LYS A 362 -7.45 9.84 20.16
N ASN A 363 -8.67 9.63 19.68
CA ASN A 363 -9.42 8.39 19.82
C ASN A 363 -10.03 8.00 18.46
N SER A 364 -9.82 6.76 18.02
CA SER A 364 -10.24 6.25 16.71
C SER A 364 -11.45 5.32 16.82
N SER A 365 -12.53 5.85 17.40
CA SER A 365 -13.83 5.17 17.56
C SER A 365 -14.70 5.19 16.30
N SER A 366 -14.29 5.88 15.23
CA SER A 366 -14.87 5.80 13.90
C SER A 366 -14.71 4.41 13.28
N ALA A 367 -15.59 4.04 12.35
CA ALA A 367 -15.80 2.66 11.93
C ALA A 367 -14.52 2.00 11.37
N ARG A 368 -14.13 0.85 11.93
CA ARG A 368 -13.23 -0.07 11.23
C ARG A 368 -14.05 -0.71 10.10
N LEU A 369 -13.85 -0.24 8.88
CA LEU A 369 -14.13 -1.02 7.69
C LEU A 369 -13.22 -2.26 7.75
N ALA A 370 -13.78 -3.37 8.24
CA ALA A 370 -13.00 -4.50 8.73
C ALA A 370 -12.44 -5.33 7.56
N ARG A 371 -11.17 -5.12 7.22
CA ARG A 371 -10.37 -6.16 6.53
C ARG A 371 -10.04 -7.28 7.53
N PRO A 372 -10.09 -8.57 7.14
CA PRO A 372 -9.75 -9.67 8.04
C PRO A 372 -8.25 -9.71 8.38
N GLY A 373 -7.92 -9.96 9.66
CA GLY A 373 -6.63 -10.53 10.05
C GLY A 373 -5.65 -9.61 10.78
N GLN A 374 -5.88 -9.41 12.08
CA GLN A 374 -4.80 -9.41 13.09
C GLN A 374 -5.42 -9.57 14.49
N THR A 375 -5.01 -10.61 15.22
CA THR A 375 -5.16 -10.69 16.67
C THR A 375 -4.13 -9.74 17.31
N GLY A 376 -4.53 -9.03 18.36
CA GLY A 376 -3.74 -7.90 18.87
C GLY A 376 -2.70 -8.26 19.91
N ASP A 377 -1.62 -7.49 19.91
CA ASP A 377 -0.81 -7.19 21.09
C ASP A 377 -0.69 -5.66 21.26
N ALA A 378 -0.52 -5.20 22.50
CA ALA A 378 -0.60 -3.77 22.83
C ALA A 378 0.77 -3.08 22.70
N ILE A 379 1.16 -2.74 21.47
CA ILE A 379 2.43 -2.04 21.20
C ILE A 379 2.35 -0.56 21.60
N SER A 380 3.11 -0.19 22.63
CA SER A 380 3.37 1.21 23.01
C SER A 380 4.41 1.84 22.08
N VAL A 381 4.01 2.86 21.30
CA VAL A 381 4.93 3.55 20.38
C VAL A 381 5.74 4.61 21.11
N SER A 382 6.97 4.25 21.49
CA SER A 382 7.98 5.20 21.98
C SER A 382 8.66 5.92 20.81
N PHE A 383 8.57 7.25 20.78
CA PHE A 383 9.34 8.09 19.85
C PHE A 383 10.75 8.36 20.41
N GLU A 384 11.74 7.59 19.97
CA GLU A 384 13.13 8.04 19.96
C GLU A 384 13.54 8.36 18.51
N THR A 385 14.16 9.52 18.31
CA THR A 385 14.85 9.85 17.06
C THR A 385 15.91 10.91 17.37
N LEU A 386 17.16 10.58 17.09
CA LEU A 386 18.33 11.38 17.46
C LEU A 386 18.40 12.70 16.69
N SER A 387 18.86 13.75 17.38
CA SER A 387 19.24 15.03 16.78
C SER A 387 20.71 15.04 16.37
N TYR A 388 21.05 15.69 15.26
CA TYR A 388 22.41 16.19 15.04
C TYR A 388 22.41 17.71 14.98
N VAL A 389 23.52 18.32 15.42
CA VAL A 389 23.65 19.77 15.64
C VAL A 389 24.65 20.36 14.64
N GLN A 390 24.31 21.49 14.04
CA GLN A 390 25.31 22.40 13.47
C GLN A 390 25.30 23.74 14.21
N SER A 391 26.47 24.38 14.25
CA SER A 391 26.83 25.41 15.24
C SER A 391 26.59 26.84 14.77
N VAL A 392 26.49 27.74 15.75
CA VAL A 392 26.09 29.14 15.58
C VAL A 392 27.19 30.00 14.93
N GLY A 393 26.81 30.87 13.99
CA GLY A 393 27.65 31.94 13.46
C GLY A 393 26.80 33.12 12.97
N GLY A 394 26.92 34.30 13.61
CA GLY A 394 25.98 35.43 13.45
C GLY A 394 26.28 36.40 12.28
N PRO A 395 25.33 37.30 11.94
CA PRO A 395 25.36 38.16 10.75
C PRO A 395 26.07 39.52 10.95
N PRO A 396 26.38 40.25 9.86
CA PRO A 396 25.75 41.58 9.72
C PRO A 396 25.40 42.05 8.29
N LYS A 397 24.18 42.61 8.17
CA LYS A 397 23.71 43.77 7.35
C LYS A 397 24.27 44.07 5.93
N ARG A 398 23.35 44.00 4.95
CA ARG A 398 23.18 44.80 3.68
C ARG A 398 24.34 45.69 3.18
N VAL A 399 24.68 45.55 1.89
CA VAL A 399 24.47 46.55 0.79
C VAL A 399 24.45 45.79 -0.57
N ALA A 400 23.72 46.27 -1.58
CA ALA A 400 23.78 45.84 -2.99
C ALA A 400 24.10 47.04 -3.91
N PRO A 401 24.60 46.83 -5.14
CA PRO A 401 23.73 47.05 -6.31
C PRO A 401 24.00 46.11 -7.51
N GLU A 402 23.31 46.35 -8.63
CA GLU A 402 23.26 45.54 -9.86
C GLU A 402 24.01 46.19 -11.08
N PHE A 403 23.91 45.50 -12.24
CA PHE A 403 24.06 45.96 -13.63
C PHE A 403 25.44 46.09 -14.33
N ASP A 404 25.77 45.03 -15.08
CA ASP A 404 25.76 44.97 -16.57
C ASP A 404 27.05 44.92 -17.45
N GLN A 405 27.01 43.95 -18.37
CA GLN A 405 27.50 43.84 -19.76
C GLN A 405 28.98 43.91 -20.25
N LEU A 406 29.18 43.10 -21.31
CA LEU A 406 30.10 43.22 -22.46
C LEU A 406 31.62 42.93 -22.33
N ALA A 407 31.93 41.63 -22.50
CA ALA A 407 32.91 41.04 -23.43
C ALA A 407 34.35 41.61 -23.59
N PHE A 408 35.36 40.75 -23.40
CA PHE A 408 36.18 40.25 -24.54
C PHE A 408 36.93 38.92 -24.22
N ARG A 409 37.82 38.48 -25.12
CA ARG A 409 38.45 37.14 -25.16
C ARG A 409 39.76 37.00 -24.35
N GLN A 410 40.08 35.72 -24.07
CA GLN A 410 41.40 35.05 -24.14
C GLN A 410 42.29 34.86 -22.89
N SER A 411 42.74 33.60 -22.76
CA SER A 411 43.98 33.07 -22.13
C SER A 411 44.28 33.25 -20.62
N LYS A 412 44.34 32.08 -19.95
CA LYS A 412 45.26 31.65 -18.88
C LYS A 412 46.19 32.71 -18.24
N VAL A 413 46.17 32.81 -16.90
CA VAL A 413 47.37 32.59 -16.05
C VAL A 413 47.00 32.36 -14.55
N ILE A 414 47.82 31.49 -13.94
CA ILE A 414 48.18 31.16 -12.53
C ILE A 414 47.56 31.96 -11.35
N ARG A 415 47.44 31.26 -10.20
CA ARG A 415 47.02 31.74 -8.85
C ARG A 415 47.91 32.82 -8.21
N TYR A 416 47.34 33.44 -7.16
CA TYR A 416 47.92 33.92 -5.88
C TYR A 416 47.99 35.44 -5.58
N GLU A 417 47.32 35.78 -4.46
CA GLU A 417 47.68 36.72 -3.37
C GLU A 417 47.56 38.28 -3.44
N ASN A 418 46.78 38.75 -2.45
CA ASN A 418 47.03 39.83 -1.47
C ASN A 418 46.95 41.35 -1.80
N MET A 419 46.11 42.00 -0.98
CA MET A 419 46.22 43.35 -0.37
C MET A 419 46.17 44.64 -1.23
N GLY A 420 45.33 45.61 -0.81
CA GLY A 420 45.75 47.03 -0.82
C GLY A 420 44.74 48.17 -1.08
N LEU A 421 43.94 48.55 -0.07
CA LEU A 421 43.68 49.95 0.38
C LEU A 421 43.17 51.10 -0.55
N LEU A 422 42.24 51.92 0.00
CA LEU A 422 41.98 53.36 -0.27
C LEU A 422 41.28 53.76 -1.62
N ARG A 423 40.48 54.84 -1.76
CA ARG A 423 39.57 55.63 -0.87
C ARG A 423 38.80 56.69 -1.71
N LEU A 424 37.64 57.20 -1.23
CA LEU A 424 36.97 58.48 -1.64
C LEU A 424 36.35 58.50 -3.08
N ALA A 425 35.35 59.32 -3.48
CA ALA A 425 34.49 60.33 -2.79
C ALA A 425 33.27 60.81 -3.67
N TRP A 426 32.16 61.25 -3.01
CA TRP A 426 31.24 62.39 -3.40
C TRP A 426 30.32 62.27 -4.66
N VAL A 427 29.23 63.07 -4.90
CA VAL A 427 28.14 63.63 -4.04
C VAL A 427 26.93 64.23 -4.87
N THR A 428 25.67 63.98 -4.45
CA THR A 428 24.39 64.80 -4.55
C THR A 428 23.78 65.28 -5.92
N PHE A 429 22.49 65.73 -5.86
CA PHE A 429 21.61 66.47 -6.82
C PHE A 429 20.51 65.72 -7.64
N VAL A 430 19.49 66.41 -8.23
CA VAL A 430 18.15 66.71 -7.59
C VAL A 430 17.00 67.15 -8.58
N ILE A 431 15.83 66.50 -8.49
CA ILE A 431 14.38 66.94 -8.61
C ILE A 431 13.81 67.76 -9.82
N LEU A 432 12.67 67.26 -10.38
CA LEU A 432 11.52 67.88 -11.16
C LEU A 432 11.65 68.46 -12.61
N VAL A 433 10.60 68.20 -13.45
CA VAL A 433 9.75 69.17 -14.23
C VAL A 433 8.61 68.49 -15.06
N PHE A 434 7.55 69.25 -15.39
CA PHE A 434 6.25 69.01 -16.12
C PHE A 434 6.35 68.57 -17.63
N GLY A 435 5.30 68.22 -18.42
CA GLY A 435 3.84 67.99 -18.25
C GLY A 435 2.95 68.31 -19.50
N GLY A 436 1.76 67.66 -19.69
CA GLY A 436 0.68 67.98 -20.69
C GLY A 436 0.75 67.34 -22.10
N THR A 437 -0.28 67.21 -22.98
CA THR A 437 -1.79 67.36 -22.96
C THR A 437 -2.43 66.80 -24.27
N GLN A 438 -3.64 66.19 -24.23
CA GLN A 438 -4.78 66.08 -25.24
C GLN A 438 -4.50 65.77 -26.75
N GLU A 439 -5.35 65.14 -27.59
CA GLU A 439 -6.63 64.35 -27.56
C GLU A 439 -6.70 63.54 -28.90
N ASP A 440 -7.75 62.93 -29.51
CA ASP A 440 -9.23 62.83 -29.45
C ASP A 440 -9.65 61.52 -30.27
N HIS A 441 -10.87 61.02 -30.59
CA HIS A 441 -12.30 61.32 -30.35
C HIS A 441 -13.17 60.03 -30.61
N PHE A 442 -14.51 60.17 -30.59
CA PHE A 442 -15.60 59.30 -31.14
C PHE A 442 -16.13 58.07 -30.36
N SER A 443 -17.45 57.88 -30.53
CA SER A 443 -18.43 56.94 -29.91
C SER A 443 -19.63 56.84 -30.91
N PRO A 444 -20.86 56.29 -30.66
CA PRO A 444 -21.51 55.85 -29.40
C PRO A 444 -22.50 54.65 -29.47
N ALA A 445 -23.25 54.45 -28.36
CA ALA A 445 -24.67 54.00 -28.26
C ALA A 445 -25.10 52.62 -28.83
N LEU A 446 -25.55 51.64 -28.02
CA LEU A 446 -26.82 51.53 -27.25
C LEU A 446 -28.07 51.15 -28.09
N ALA A 447 -28.67 50.01 -27.71
CA ALA A 447 -30.11 49.75 -27.78
C ALA A 447 -30.49 48.63 -26.80
N SER A 448 -31.59 48.80 -26.08
CA SER A 448 -32.27 47.83 -25.20
C SER A 448 -33.76 48.07 -25.32
N ASP A 449 -34.60 47.06 -25.10
CA ASP A 449 -36.01 47.23 -24.70
C ASP A 449 -36.51 45.96 -23.99
N ASP A 450 -37.44 46.15 -23.04
CA ASP A 450 -38.00 45.12 -22.16
C ASP A 450 -39.36 44.59 -22.66
N GLU A 451 -39.79 43.41 -22.18
CA GLU A 451 -40.89 43.30 -21.20
C GLU A 451 -41.51 41.89 -21.00
N CYS A 452 -42.06 41.73 -19.78
CA CYS A 452 -43.26 40.96 -19.41
C CYS A 452 -43.32 39.40 -19.35
N LEU A 453 -43.28 38.93 -18.09
CA LEU A 453 -44.32 38.09 -17.42
C LEU A 453 -44.54 36.60 -17.81
N GLY A 454 -44.46 35.75 -16.78
CA GLY A 454 -45.50 34.73 -16.50
C GLY A 454 -45.16 33.24 -16.72
N ALA A 455 -45.51 32.42 -15.72
CA ALA A 455 -45.65 30.96 -15.82
C ALA A 455 -47.17 30.61 -15.97
N PRO A 456 -47.60 29.34 -16.25
CA PRO A 456 -46.85 28.08 -16.23
C PRO A 456 -47.14 27.07 -17.38
N SER A 457 -46.45 25.92 -17.33
CA SER A 457 -46.86 24.55 -17.73
C SER A 457 -47.55 24.23 -19.09
N GLU A 458 -46.93 23.25 -19.77
CA GLU A 458 -47.49 22.25 -20.72
C GLU A 458 -47.78 22.60 -22.19
N ALA A 459 -47.69 21.53 -22.99
CA ALA A 459 -48.20 21.32 -24.36
C ALA A 459 -47.74 22.25 -25.51
N CYS A 460 -46.75 21.78 -26.28
CA CYS A 460 -46.80 21.93 -27.74
C CYS A 460 -46.15 20.73 -28.46
N HIS A 461 -46.97 19.91 -29.12
CA HIS A 461 -46.54 18.73 -29.87
C HIS A 461 -46.57 19.00 -31.38
N LEU A 462 -45.53 18.51 -32.09
CA LEU A 462 -45.56 18.01 -33.47
C LEU A 462 -46.26 18.84 -34.57
N ASN A 463 -45.50 19.16 -35.62
CA ASN A 463 -45.81 18.59 -36.95
C ASN A 463 -44.57 18.47 -37.85
N ALA A 464 -44.71 17.76 -38.98
CA ALA A 464 -43.58 17.25 -39.76
C ALA A 464 -43.86 17.12 -41.29
N LEU A 465 -42.87 16.57 -42.01
CA LEU A 465 -42.96 15.87 -43.31
C LEU A 465 -43.17 16.65 -44.62
N GLN A 466 -42.17 16.51 -45.51
CA GLN A 466 -42.37 15.99 -46.88
C GLN A 466 -41.25 14.94 -47.12
N ARG A 467 -41.45 13.64 -47.47
CA ARG A 467 -42.35 12.87 -48.37
C ARG A 467 -41.78 12.58 -49.76
N ARG A 468 -41.38 11.32 -50.02
CA ARG A 468 -41.61 10.48 -51.23
C ARG A 468 -40.89 9.11 -51.11
N VAL A 469 -41.31 7.99 -51.72
CA VAL A 469 -42.65 7.35 -51.80
C VAL A 469 -42.54 5.87 -52.25
N LEU A 470 -43.26 4.96 -51.56
CA LEU A 470 -43.78 3.62 -51.93
C LEU A 470 -43.07 2.70 -52.98
N LYS A 471 -42.83 1.42 -52.61
CA LYS A 471 -43.62 0.25 -53.10
C LYS A 471 -43.32 -1.10 -52.39
N VAL A 472 -44.23 -2.06 -52.57
CA VAL A 472 -44.41 -3.41 -51.93
C VAL A 472 -45.33 -4.24 -52.88
N PRO A 473 -45.72 -5.55 -52.68
CA PRO A 473 -45.48 -6.50 -51.57
C PRO A 473 -45.19 -8.00 -51.98
N ASN A 474 -45.30 -8.93 -51.02
CA ASN A 474 -45.66 -10.38 -51.13
C ASN A 474 -44.63 -11.41 -51.67
N ALA A 475 -44.69 -12.72 -51.33
CA ALA A 475 -45.30 -13.47 -50.20
C ALA A 475 -44.89 -14.99 -50.21
N SER A 476 -45.32 -15.74 -49.19
CA SER A 476 -45.28 -17.22 -49.03
C SER A 476 -43.93 -17.84 -48.57
N ASN A 477 -43.86 -18.96 -47.82
CA ASN A 477 -44.94 -19.87 -47.34
C ASN A 477 -44.56 -20.67 -46.06
N SER A 478 -45.53 -21.01 -45.18
CA SER A 478 -45.57 -22.08 -44.12
C SER A 478 -44.40 -22.21 -43.10
N SER A 479 -44.53 -22.61 -41.82
CA SER A 479 -45.62 -22.90 -40.82
C SER A 479 -44.89 -23.11 -39.45
N GLY A 480 -45.31 -22.68 -38.25
CA GLY A 480 -46.52 -23.01 -37.47
C GLY A 480 -46.36 -24.34 -36.67
N VAL A 481 -46.70 -24.54 -35.37
CA VAL A 481 -47.36 -23.74 -34.30
C VAL A 481 -47.13 -24.39 -32.88
N ALA A 482 -46.86 -23.61 -31.80
CA ALA A 482 -47.12 -23.87 -30.33
C ALA A 482 -46.55 -25.15 -29.61
N ALA A 483 -46.54 -25.35 -28.26
CA ALA A 483 -46.51 -24.50 -27.03
C ALA A 483 -46.18 -25.33 -25.73
N SER A 484 -45.93 -24.63 -24.61
CA SER A 484 -46.11 -25.01 -23.16
C SER A 484 -45.45 -26.27 -22.51
N VAL A 485 -44.50 -26.05 -21.58
CA VAL A 485 -44.55 -26.22 -20.08
C VAL A 485 -45.47 -27.33 -19.50
N PRO A 486 -45.13 -28.14 -18.44
CA PRO A 486 -44.04 -28.11 -17.41
C PRO A 486 -43.23 -29.46 -17.39
N PRO A 487 -42.69 -30.11 -16.30
CA PRO A 487 -42.44 -29.77 -14.87
C PRO A 487 -41.02 -30.19 -14.31
N LEU A 488 -40.88 -30.32 -12.97
CA LEU A 488 -39.75 -30.89 -12.18
C LEU A 488 -40.21 -32.14 -11.38
N PRO A 489 -39.31 -33.08 -11.03
CA PRO A 489 -39.11 -33.46 -9.61
C PRO A 489 -37.65 -33.84 -9.24
N THR A 490 -37.40 -34.25 -7.98
CA THR A 490 -36.06 -34.46 -7.38
C THR A 490 -35.80 -35.96 -6.94
N PRO A 491 -34.83 -36.35 -6.07
CA PRO A 491 -33.99 -37.56 -6.28
C PRO A 491 -34.45 -38.83 -5.54
N PRO A 492 -33.81 -40.00 -5.77
CA PRO A 492 -33.19 -40.76 -4.65
C PRO A 492 -31.83 -41.48 -5.06
N PRO A 493 -31.39 -42.69 -4.58
CA PRO A 493 -30.15 -42.77 -3.79
C PRO A 493 -29.09 -43.85 -4.20
N VAL A 494 -28.01 -43.93 -3.41
CA VAL A 494 -26.89 -44.90 -3.40
C VAL A 494 -27.36 -46.29 -2.88
N PRO A 495 -26.99 -47.46 -3.47
CA PRO A 495 -25.85 -48.26 -2.93
C PRO A 495 -25.13 -49.34 -3.81
N SER A 496 -23.90 -49.66 -3.35
CA SER A 496 -23.28 -51.01 -3.22
C SER A 496 -22.97 -51.97 -4.39
N SER A 497 -21.66 -52.27 -4.52
CA SER A 497 -21.02 -53.61 -4.47
C SER A 497 -20.95 -54.57 -5.69
N SER A 498 -19.78 -55.25 -5.79
CA SER A 498 -19.54 -56.57 -6.42
C SER A 498 -19.64 -56.65 -7.97
N SER A 499 -19.10 -57.65 -8.68
CA SER A 499 -17.92 -58.54 -8.54
C SER A 499 -17.75 -59.38 -9.84
N VAL A 500 -16.80 -60.34 -9.85
CA VAL A 500 -16.69 -61.48 -10.80
C VAL A 500 -16.19 -61.22 -12.24
N LEU A 501 -15.14 -61.96 -12.60
CA LEU A 501 -14.65 -62.22 -13.97
C LEU A 501 -15.35 -63.45 -14.58
N PRO A 502 -15.56 -63.51 -15.91
CA PRO A 502 -15.66 -64.78 -16.64
C PRO A 502 -14.27 -65.24 -17.15
N THR A 503 -14.08 -66.55 -17.19
CA THR A 503 -12.84 -67.25 -17.58
C THR A 503 -12.72 -67.55 -19.07
N THR A 504 -11.51 -67.55 -19.63
CA THR A 504 -11.03 -68.60 -20.58
C THR A 504 -9.49 -68.64 -20.68
N THR A 505 -8.90 -69.77 -20.26
CA THR A 505 -7.63 -70.35 -20.74
C THR A 505 -7.92 -71.25 -21.98
N PRO A 506 -6.96 -71.96 -22.64
CA PRO A 506 -5.55 -72.24 -22.31
C PRO A 506 -4.51 -72.11 -23.45
N GLN A 507 -3.21 -72.14 -23.12
CA GLN A 507 -2.25 -73.20 -23.54
C GLN A 507 -0.84 -73.00 -22.94
N ALA A 508 -0.11 -74.10 -22.78
CA ALA A 508 1.31 -74.22 -22.43
C ALA A 508 1.89 -75.42 -23.21
N PRO A 509 3.23 -75.63 -23.23
CA PRO A 509 3.73 -76.75 -22.41
C PRO A 509 5.18 -76.62 -21.86
N GLU A 510 5.45 -77.39 -20.78
CA GLU A 510 6.70 -78.12 -20.45
C GLU A 510 8.04 -77.36 -20.27
N ALA A 511 8.94 -77.66 -19.31
CA ALA A 511 9.00 -78.59 -18.15
C ALA A 511 10.09 -78.04 -17.15
N THR A 512 10.59 -78.67 -16.06
CA THR A 512 10.56 -80.05 -15.51
C THR A 512 10.81 -80.04 -13.98
N GLU A 513 10.59 -81.17 -13.31
CA GLU A 513 10.89 -81.49 -11.89
C GLU A 513 12.16 -82.39 -11.74
N PRO A 514 12.59 -82.94 -10.55
CA PRO A 514 12.01 -83.02 -9.17
C PRO A 514 13.00 -82.49 -8.05
N VAL A 515 12.90 -82.65 -6.70
CA VAL A 515 12.60 -83.80 -5.81
C VAL A 515 12.19 -83.41 -4.35
N ALA A 516 11.12 -84.06 -3.84
CA ALA A 516 10.75 -84.48 -2.46
C ALA A 516 10.75 -83.55 -1.19
N ASN A 517 9.51 -83.34 -0.69
CA ASN A 517 9.01 -83.38 0.71
C ASN A 517 9.94 -83.55 1.94
N THR A 518 9.61 -82.83 3.02
CA THR A 518 9.22 -83.43 4.33
C THR A 518 8.36 -82.49 5.19
N THR A 519 7.81 -82.97 6.32
CA THR A 519 6.64 -82.39 7.01
C THR A 519 6.91 -81.86 8.43
N GLY A 520 6.26 -80.77 8.84
CA GLY A 520 6.09 -80.40 10.27
C GLY A 520 5.64 -78.95 10.50
N PRO A 521 4.60 -78.68 11.33
CA PRO A 521 4.15 -77.32 11.64
C PRO A 521 4.85 -76.72 12.89
N LEU A 522 5.12 -75.41 12.85
CA LEU A 522 5.50 -74.59 14.00
C LEU A 522 4.67 -73.29 14.00
N PRO A 523 4.46 -72.65 15.16
CA PRO A 523 3.40 -71.65 15.33
C PRO A 523 3.72 -70.30 14.67
N ALA A 524 2.66 -69.56 14.33
CA ALA A 524 2.77 -68.23 13.74
C ALA A 524 3.40 -67.22 14.71
N GLY A 525 4.52 -66.63 14.30
CA GLY A 525 4.98 -65.34 14.84
C GLY A 525 4.03 -64.21 14.42
N PRO A 526 4.09 -63.04 15.08
CA PRO A 526 3.27 -61.90 14.71
C PRO A 526 3.57 -61.48 13.26
N ALA A 527 2.53 -61.19 12.48
CA ALA A 527 2.68 -60.77 11.10
C ALA A 527 3.34 -59.38 11.04
N THR A 528 4.65 -59.35 10.79
CA THR A 528 5.33 -58.15 10.33
C THR A 528 4.74 -57.78 8.97
N THR A 529 3.86 -56.78 8.95
CA THR A 529 3.46 -56.11 7.71
C THR A 529 4.73 -55.73 6.94
N PRO A 530 4.82 -56.01 5.63
CA PRO A 530 5.93 -55.51 4.83
C PRO A 530 6.05 -53.99 5.03
N PRO A 531 7.27 -53.43 5.12
CA PRO A 531 7.42 -51.98 5.09
C PRO A 531 6.75 -51.45 3.82
N PRO A 532 6.06 -50.30 3.88
CA PRO A 532 5.36 -49.76 2.72
C PRO A 532 6.36 -49.57 1.58
N VAL A 533 6.04 -50.15 0.41
CA VAL A 533 6.91 -50.09 -0.76
C VAL A 533 6.99 -48.62 -1.21
N SER A 534 8.11 -47.98 -0.86
CA SER A 534 8.30 -46.55 -1.07
C SER A 534 8.22 -46.22 -2.57
N VAL A 535 7.39 -45.25 -2.92
CA VAL A 535 7.17 -44.81 -4.31
C VAL A 535 8.44 -44.17 -4.88
N CYS A 536 9.21 -43.48 -4.03
CA CYS A 536 10.59 -43.12 -4.34
C CYS A 536 11.58 -44.17 -3.83
N LEU A 537 12.68 -44.33 -4.55
CA LEU A 537 13.85 -45.10 -4.15
C LEU A 537 14.35 -44.60 -2.79
N ALA A 538 14.14 -45.41 -1.75
CA ALA A 538 14.75 -45.19 -0.44
C ALA A 538 16.27 -45.40 -0.55
N GLY A 539 17.06 -44.49 0.00
CA GLY A 539 18.53 -44.60 -0.04
C GLY A 539 19.33 -43.32 -0.33
N GLN A 540 18.69 -42.16 -0.57
CA GLN A 540 19.45 -40.90 -0.63
C GLN A 540 19.74 -40.36 0.77
N GLU A 541 21.02 -40.43 1.14
CA GLU A 541 21.57 -39.69 2.27
C GLU A 541 21.59 -38.18 1.95
N ILE A 542 21.39 -37.35 2.97
CA ILE A 542 21.73 -35.92 2.89
C ILE A 542 23.05 -35.73 3.66
N PRO A 543 24.16 -35.37 2.99
CA PRO A 543 25.44 -35.16 3.66
C PRO A 543 25.33 -34.21 4.85
N PHE A 544 26.07 -34.49 5.91
CA PHE A 544 26.08 -33.71 7.16
C PHE A 544 24.71 -33.58 7.86
N SER A 545 23.83 -34.57 7.73
CA SER A 545 22.50 -34.60 8.38
C SER A 545 22.21 -35.87 9.18
N ASN A 546 21.01 -35.95 9.76
CA ASN A 546 20.44 -37.17 10.35
C ASN A 546 19.92 -38.21 9.32
N ARG A 547 19.91 -37.90 8.01
CA ARG A 547 19.55 -38.82 6.92
C ARG A 547 20.79 -39.59 6.45
N LYS A 548 20.96 -40.75 7.08
CA LYS A 548 22.06 -41.72 6.91
C LYS A 548 21.46 -43.14 6.76
N PRO A 549 22.26 -44.18 6.44
CA PRO A 549 21.76 -45.54 6.34
C PRO A 549 21.08 -46.00 7.64
N GLY A 550 19.91 -46.63 7.52
CA GLY A 550 19.00 -46.98 8.63
C GLY A 550 18.06 -45.87 9.11
N ASN A 551 18.10 -44.66 8.51
CA ASN A 551 17.14 -43.56 8.73
C ASN A 551 16.81 -42.82 7.42
N GLU A 552 16.72 -43.57 6.34
CA GLU A 552 16.46 -43.08 4.98
C GLU A 552 15.07 -42.45 4.84
N CYS A 553 14.91 -41.64 3.79
CA CYS A 553 13.62 -41.08 3.41
C CYS A 553 12.73 -42.13 2.72
N VAL A 554 11.44 -42.15 3.08
CA VAL A 554 10.40 -43.03 2.50
C VAL A 554 9.20 -42.20 2.06
N ALA A 555 8.58 -42.58 0.94
CA ALA A 555 7.45 -41.86 0.33
C ALA A 555 6.28 -42.81 0.00
N SER A 556 5.06 -42.37 0.30
CA SER A 556 3.81 -43.03 -0.12
C SER A 556 3.38 -42.65 -1.53
N LYS A 557 3.84 -41.50 -2.04
CA LYS A 557 3.55 -40.93 -3.38
C LYS A 557 4.63 -39.93 -3.80
N LEU A 558 4.60 -39.54 -5.08
CA LEU A 558 5.31 -38.33 -5.53
C LEU A 558 4.74 -37.08 -4.84
N GLY A 559 5.59 -36.10 -4.57
CA GLY A 559 5.28 -34.90 -3.78
C GLY A 559 5.37 -35.09 -2.26
N ASP A 560 5.65 -36.30 -1.75
CA ASP A 560 5.92 -36.49 -0.32
C ASP A 560 7.27 -35.89 0.07
N GLU A 561 7.29 -35.18 1.19
CA GLU A 561 8.47 -34.49 1.72
C GLU A 561 9.11 -35.26 2.89
N CYS A 562 10.43 -35.32 2.89
CA CYS A 562 11.21 -35.91 3.97
C CYS A 562 11.91 -34.80 4.78
N SER A 563 11.46 -34.60 6.01
CA SER A 563 12.14 -33.71 6.96
C SER A 563 13.55 -34.23 7.29
N TYR A 564 14.49 -33.32 7.50
CA TYR A 564 15.86 -33.64 7.88
C TYR A 564 16.40 -32.59 8.86
N GLN A 565 17.42 -32.97 9.62
CA GLN A 565 18.12 -32.09 10.55
C GLN A 565 19.62 -32.18 10.27
N CYS A 566 20.25 -31.03 10.10
CA CYS A 566 21.70 -30.95 9.89
C CYS A 566 22.49 -31.12 11.19
N ASN A 567 23.74 -31.55 11.05
CA ASN A 567 24.71 -31.61 12.13
C ASN A 567 25.02 -30.20 12.67
N GLU A 568 25.58 -30.13 13.88
CA GLU A 568 26.12 -28.88 14.43
C GLU A 568 27.16 -28.25 13.49
N GLY A 569 27.10 -26.92 13.34
CA GLY A 569 27.89 -26.18 12.35
C GLY A 569 27.32 -26.18 10.92
N TYR A 570 26.14 -26.78 10.68
CA TYR A 570 25.46 -26.77 9.38
C TYR A 570 24.01 -26.28 9.50
N ILE A 571 23.48 -25.66 8.44
CA ILE A 571 22.08 -25.23 8.32
C ILE A 571 21.34 -26.06 7.28
N ALA A 572 20.06 -26.35 7.54
CA ALA A 572 19.17 -26.95 6.57
C ALA A 572 18.69 -25.90 5.57
N VAL A 573 18.65 -26.24 4.28
CA VAL A 573 18.40 -25.29 3.20
C VAL A 573 17.46 -25.90 2.14
N GLY A 574 16.19 -25.47 2.20
CA GLY A 574 15.09 -25.94 1.38
C GLY A 574 14.64 -27.38 1.61
N ARG A 575 13.58 -27.79 0.89
CA ARG A 575 12.84 -29.05 1.09
C ARG A 575 13.48 -30.23 0.36
N HIS A 576 13.34 -31.44 0.90
CA HIS A 576 13.78 -32.70 0.28
C HIS A 576 12.55 -33.54 -0.12
N VAL A 577 12.20 -33.54 -1.41
CA VAL A 577 10.88 -34.00 -1.91
C VAL A 577 11.04 -35.16 -2.89
N CYS A 578 10.17 -36.16 -2.78
CA CYS A 578 10.06 -37.32 -3.66
C CYS A 578 9.47 -36.94 -5.03
N GLN A 579 10.26 -37.02 -6.10
CA GLN A 579 9.91 -36.51 -7.43
C GLN A 579 10.59 -37.27 -8.57
N THR A 580 10.13 -37.03 -9.81
CA THR A 580 10.75 -37.45 -11.07
C THR A 580 11.06 -36.19 -11.86
N ILE A 581 12.29 -36.04 -12.34
CA ILE A 581 12.84 -34.84 -12.98
C ILE A 581 13.21 -35.14 -14.43
N VAL A 582 12.63 -34.42 -15.38
CA VAL A 582 12.74 -34.63 -16.83
C VAL A 582 13.33 -33.40 -17.53
N ILE A 583 14.65 -33.38 -17.69
CA ILE A 583 15.37 -32.29 -18.34
C ILE A 583 15.51 -32.61 -19.84
N GLN A 584 15.07 -31.70 -20.72
CA GLN A 584 15.16 -31.85 -22.19
C GLN A 584 14.59 -33.18 -22.72
N ASN A 585 13.44 -33.61 -22.18
CA ASN A 585 12.78 -34.91 -22.44
C ASN A 585 13.59 -36.16 -22.01
N GLN A 586 14.64 -36.00 -21.21
CA GLN A 586 15.40 -37.10 -20.61
C GLN A 586 15.16 -37.15 -19.09
N VAL A 587 14.89 -38.35 -18.57
CA VAL A 587 14.68 -38.54 -17.12
C VAL A 587 16.03 -38.47 -16.39
N TRP A 588 16.27 -37.35 -15.70
CA TRP A 588 17.51 -37.08 -14.97
C TRP A 588 17.47 -37.66 -13.53
N LYS A 589 16.27 -37.73 -12.95
CA LYS A 589 15.94 -38.52 -11.75
C LYS A 589 14.59 -39.19 -11.98
N ASP A 590 14.48 -40.51 -11.83
CA ASP A 590 13.15 -41.12 -11.63
C ASP A 590 12.94 -41.39 -10.14
N LYS A 591 11.73 -41.13 -9.65
CA LYS A 591 11.21 -41.56 -8.34
C LYS A 591 12.28 -41.50 -7.26
N SER A 592 12.80 -40.31 -7.05
CA SER A 592 13.92 -40.05 -6.15
C SER A 592 13.60 -38.88 -5.26
N PHE A 593 14.04 -38.92 -4.00
CA PHE A 593 14.12 -37.69 -3.22
C PHE A 593 15.18 -36.76 -3.83
N PHE A 594 14.90 -35.47 -3.87
CA PHE A 594 15.78 -34.42 -4.39
C PHE A 594 15.44 -33.06 -3.76
N GLY A 595 16.36 -32.10 -3.86
CA GLY A 595 16.38 -30.91 -3.01
C GLY A 595 17.01 -31.20 -1.64
N GLY A 596 16.87 -30.24 -0.70
CA GLY A 596 17.27 -30.33 0.71
C GLY A 596 18.76 -30.60 0.96
N ASN A 597 19.50 -29.57 1.35
CA ASN A 597 20.95 -29.64 1.60
C ASN A 597 21.33 -29.12 2.99
N CYS A 598 22.43 -29.63 3.53
CA CYS A 598 23.08 -29.08 4.72
C CYS A 598 24.29 -28.23 4.34
N TRP A 599 24.18 -26.90 4.44
CA TRP A 599 25.27 -25.97 4.10
C TRP A 599 26.09 -25.64 5.36
N ARG A 600 27.41 -25.61 5.24
CA ARG A 600 28.34 -25.36 6.37
C ARG A 600 28.32 -23.88 6.76
N LEU A 601 28.23 -23.58 8.05
CA LEU A 601 28.49 -22.24 8.59
C LEU A 601 30.01 -22.03 8.77
N CYS A 602 30.49 -20.81 8.52
CA CYS A 602 31.90 -20.49 8.73
C CYS A 602 32.25 -20.60 10.22
N ALA A 603 33.45 -21.07 10.54
CA ALA A 603 33.82 -21.47 11.90
C ALA A 603 33.69 -20.34 12.94
N ALA A 604 33.92 -19.09 12.52
CA ALA A 604 33.80 -17.89 13.36
C ALA A 604 32.35 -17.37 13.54
N THR A 605 31.37 -17.87 12.77
CA THR A 605 29.98 -17.38 12.74
C THR A 605 28.95 -18.52 12.77
N SER A 606 29.27 -19.60 13.47
CA SER A 606 28.48 -20.82 13.59
C SER A 606 27.36 -20.77 14.63
N GLY A 607 27.38 -19.76 15.52
CA GLY A 607 26.37 -19.59 16.58
C GLY A 607 25.05 -18.94 16.10
N PRO A 608 23.97 -19.04 16.90
CA PRO A 608 22.74 -18.30 16.67
C PRO A 608 22.93 -16.79 16.88
N CYS A 609 22.12 -15.97 16.23
CA CYS A 609 22.15 -14.53 16.44
C CYS A 609 21.64 -14.11 17.83
N PRO A 610 22.10 -12.96 18.36
CA PRO A 610 21.59 -12.37 19.59
C PRO A 610 20.06 -12.19 19.58
N ALA A 611 19.45 -12.18 20.78
CA ALA A 611 18.02 -11.95 20.91
C ALA A 611 17.61 -10.59 20.30
N GLY A 612 16.56 -10.59 19.46
CA GLY A 612 16.15 -9.41 18.69
C GLY A 612 16.91 -9.20 17.36
N GLN A 613 17.82 -10.11 17.00
CA GLN A 613 18.51 -10.11 15.71
C GLN A 613 18.20 -11.35 14.87
N VAL A 614 18.20 -11.17 13.56
CA VAL A 614 17.99 -12.17 12.52
C VAL A 614 19.29 -12.43 11.75
N PRO A 615 19.53 -13.66 11.24
CA PRO A 615 20.67 -13.95 10.39
C PRO A 615 20.41 -13.49 8.96
N LEU A 616 21.29 -12.64 8.43
CA LEU A 616 21.51 -12.49 6.99
C LEU A 616 22.77 -13.30 6.67
N ARG A 617 22.69 -14.29 5.78
CA ARG A 617 23.81 -15.19 5.46
C ARG A 617 24.36 -14.95 4.06
N VAL A 618 25.68 -15.04 3.93
CA VAL A 618 26.40 -14.75 2.69
C VAL A 618 27.43 -15.85 2.41
N ASN A 619 27.55 -16.22 1.14
CA ASN A 619 28.47 -17.26 0.71
C ASN A 619 29.92 -16.74 0.70
N THR A 620 30.84 -17.46 1.32
CA THR A 620 32.26 -17.10 1.45
C THR A 620 33.12 -18.36 1.64
N THR A 621 34.35 -18.23 2.13
CA THR A 621 35.30 -19.33 2.37
C THR A 621 36.13 -19.06 3.61
N ASP A 622 36.34 -20.08 4.45
CA ASP A 622 37.32 -20.09 5.54
C ASP A 622 38.37 -21.21 5.30
N ASP A 623 39.28 -21.45 6.24
CA ASP A 623 40.36 -22.45 6.12
C ASP A 623 39.86 -23.89 5.86
N LEU A 624 38.57 -24.18 6.08
CA LEU A 624 37.92 -25.46 5.82
C LEU A 624 37.14 -25.48 4.49
N GLY A 625 37.31 -24.46 3.63
CA GLY A 625 36.68 -24.33 2.31
C GLY A 625 35.42 -23.46 2.32
N PRO A 626 34.50 -23.62 1.34
CA PRO A 626 33.28 -22.82 1.26
C PRO A 626 32.39 -22.90 2.50
N CYS A 627 31.72 -21.80 2.84
CA CYS A 627 30.80 -21.69 3.96
C CYS A 627 29.88 -20.46 3.90
N MET A 628 28.79 -20.51 4.65
CA MET A 628 27.92 -19.37 4.92
C MET A 628 28.41 -18.59 6.14
N GLN A 629 28.74 -17.32 5.96
CA GLN A 629 29.00 -16.39 7.06
C GLN A 629 27.67 -15.85 7.57
N THR A 630 27.46 -15.88 8.89
CA THR A 630 26.25 -15.31 9.52
C THR A 630 26.51 -13.85 9.90
N LEU A 631 25.79 -12.91 9.28
CA LEU A 631 25.74 -11.50 9.64
C LEU A 631 24.45 -11.23 10.44
N CYS A 632 24.57 -11.02 11.74
CA CYS A 632 23.40 -10.73 12.59
C CYS A 632 23.02 -9.24 12.51
N LYS A 633 21.74 -8.98 12.24
CA LYS A 633 21.15 -7.63 12.05
C LYS A 633 19.78 -7.59 12.76
N THR A 634 19.22 -6.41 13.07
CA THR A 634 17.78 -6.36 13.40
C THR A 634 16.94 -6.65 12.14
N GLU A 635 15.64 -6.94 12.28
CA GLU A 635 14.74 -7.12 11.12
C GLU A 635 14.79 -5.91 10.17
N ASP A 636 14.71 -4.71 10.74
CA ASP A 636 14.74 -3.44 10.03
C ASP A 636 16.12 -3.18 9.38
N ASP A 637 17.22 -3.47 10.07
CA ASP A 637 18.58 -3.38 9.50
C ASP A 637 18.81 -4.38 8.36
N ALA A 638 18.22 -5.58 8.44
CA ALA A 638 18.33 -6.59 7.39
C ALA A 638 17.61 -6.13 6.10
N PHE A 639 16.36 -5.66 6.23
CA PHE A 639 15.62 -5.11 5.08
C PHE A 639 16.25 -3.82 4.53
N LYS A 640 16.75 -2.92 5.39
CA LYS A 640 17.51 -1.73 4.95
C LYS A 640 18.79 -2.10 4.21
N ASN A 641 19.45 -3.19 4.59
CA ASN A 641 20.67 -3.66 3.95
C ASN A 641 20.42 -4.17 2.53
N LEU A 642 19.32 -4.89 2.29
CA LEU A 642 18.86 -5.27 0.95
C LEU A 642 18.43 -4.04 0.13
N ALA A 643 17.53 -3.22 0.68
CA ALA A 643 16.98 -2.07 -0.04
C ALA A 643 18.06 -1.07 -0.47
N ARG A 644 19.06 -0.79 0.41
CA ARG A 644 20.20 0.05 0.04
C ARG A 644 21.14 -0.65 -0.93
N GLY A 645 21.37 -1.96 -0.82
CA GLY A 645 22.20 -2.72 -1.76
C GLY A 645 21.64 -2.68 -3.18
N ASN A 646 20.33 -2.86 -3.32
CA ASN A 646 19.64 -2.71 -4.60
C ASN A 646 19.87 -1.32 -5.20
N TYR A 647 19.70 -0.25 -4.41
CA TYR A 647 19.98 1.11 -4.88
C TYR A 647 21.47 1.37 -5.17
N GLU A 648 22.42 0.73 -4.49
CA GLU A 648 23.84 0.77 -4.88
C GLU A 648 24.06 0.15 -6.27
N VAL A 649 23.35 -0.94 -6.61
CA VAL A 649 23.39 -1.55 -7.96
C VAL A 649 22.82 -0.58 -9.01
N TRP A 650 21.67 0.06 -8.74
CA TRP A 650 21.14 1.15 -9.59
C TRP A 650 22.11 2.33 -9.73
N ARG A 651 22.76 2.74 -8.64
CA ARG A 651 23.70 3.87 -8.68
C ARG A 651 24.91 3.56 -9.55
N ARG A 652 25.35 2.29 -9.59
CA ARG A 652 26.46 1.82 -10.44
C ARG A 652 26.08 1.75 -11.91
N SER A 653 24.87 1.27 -12.26
CA SER A 653 24.42 1.21 -13.66
C SER A 653 24.22 2.60 -14.28
N ARG A 654 23.87 3.61 -13.49
CA ARG A 654 23.74 5.02 -13.92
C ARG A 654 24.98 5.56 -14.63
N ASN A 655 24.77 6.35 -15.68
CA ASN A 655 25.79 7.16 -16.37
C ASN A 655 25.78 8.60 -15.83
N ASP A 656 26.92 9.12 -15.39
CA ASP A 656 27.00 10.47 -14.79
C ASP A 656 27.24 11.61 -15.80
N TYR A 657 27.33 11.31 -17.09
CA TYR A 657 27.40 12.30 -18.17
C TYR A 657 26.03 12.52 -18.86
N SER A 658 25.23 11.46 -19.04
CA SER A 658 23.91 11.51 -19.71
C SER A 658 22.73 11.25 -18.77
N GLY A 659 22.96 10.64 -17.61
CA GLY A 659 21.89 10.26 -16.68
C GLY A 659 21.05 9.06 -17.11
N CYS A 660 21.39 8.35 -18.20
CA CYS A 660 20.79 7.06 -18.50
C CYS A 660 21.27 5.96 -17.55
N TYR A 661 20.60 4.81 -17.58
CA TYR A 661 20.99 3.60 -16.87
C TYR A 661 21.25 2.48 -17.88
N THR A 662 22.06 1.49 -17.48
CA THR A 662 22.32 0.31 -18.31
C THR A 662 21.22 -0.73 -18.16
N ASP A 663 21.07 -1.61 -19.15
CA ASP A 663 20.15 -2.76 -19.11
C ASP A 663 20.50 -3.72 -17.96
N HIS A 664 21.80 -4.01 -17.82
CA HIS A 664 22.36 -4.94 -16.84
C HIS A 664 23.69 -4.46 -16.28
N ILE A 665 24.14 -5.15 -15.23
CA ILE A 665 25.46 -5.04 -14.61
C ILE A 665 25.93 -6.42 -14.16
N ASP A 666 27.18 -6.79 -14.42
CA ASP A 666 27.81 -7.93 -13.79
C ASP A 666 28.60 -7.41 -12.57
N LEU A 667 28.33 -7.96 -11.37
CA LEU A 667 28.88 -7.37 -10.14
C LEU A 667 30.41 -7.56 -10.03
N ASP A 668 30.97 -8.60 -10.65
CA ASP A 668 32.42 -8.88 -10.60
C ASP A 668 33.21 -8.05 -11.62
N THR A 669 32.65 -7.83 -12.82
CA THR A 669 33.35 -7.20 -13.96
C THR A 669 32.87 -5.79 -14.28
N GLY A 670 31.69 -5.39 -13.79
CA GLY A 670 31.13 -4.05 -13.91
C GLY A 670 29.95 -3.95 -14.91
N LYS A 671 29.58 -2.72 -15.24
CA LYS A 671 28.44 -2.46 -16.12
C LYS A 671 28.77 -2.60 -17.60
N ALA A 672 27.81 -3.08 -18.38
CA ALA A 672 27.88 -3.06 -19.83
C ALA A 672 27.73 -1.64 -20.39
N LYS A 673 28.26 -1.36 -21.58
CA LYS A 673 28.15 -0.04 -22.26
C LYS A 673 26.84 0.12 -23.04
N LEU A 674 25.77 -0.47 -22.51
CA LEU A 674 24.48 -0.66 -23.16
C LEU A 674 23.40 0.09 -22.38
N GLY A 675 23.00 1.27 -22.86
CA GLY A 675 21.93 2.06 -22.26
C GLY A 675 20.57 1.45 -22.56
N SER A 676 19.66 1.44 -21.56
CA SER A 676 18.26 1.05 -21.74
C SER A 676 17.32 2.21 -21.42
N SER A 677 16.24 2.33 -22.20
CA SER A 677 15.17 3.31 -21.96
C SER A 677 14.26 2.90 -20.79
N ASP A 678 13.88 1.62 -20.72
CA ASP A 678 13.07 1.05 -19.64
C ASP A 678 13.78 1.11 -18.28
N THR A 679 15.06 0.73 -18.20
CA THR A 679 15.82 0.85 -16.94
C THR A 679 16.09 2.31 -16.59
N THR A 680 16.25 3.21 -17.57
CA THR A 680 16.31 4.66 -17.27
C THR A 680 15.00 5.17 -16.67
N GLY A 681 13.85 4.70 -17.18
CA GLY A 681 12.53 4.99 -16.62
C GLY A 681 12.39 4.56 -15.16
N MET A 682 12.76 3.32 -14.86
CA MET A 682 12.74 2.81 -13.49
C MET A 682 13.78 3.53 -12.60
N GLY A 683 14.96 3.85 -13.13
CA GLY A 683 16.01 4.59 -12.41
C GLY A 683 15.56 5.97 -11.93
N LEU A 684 14.74 6.70 -12.72
CA LEU A 684 14.10 7.94 -12.29
C LEU A 684 13.19 7.75 -11.05
N ILE A 685 12.49 6.61 -10.96
CA ILE A 685 11.69 6.25 -9.80
C ILE A 685 12.60 5.86 -8.62
N MET A 686 13.70 5.14 -8.86
CA MET A 686 14.64 4.75 -7.80
C MET A 686 15.34 5.94 -7.15
N GLU A 687 15.65 7.00 -7.89
CA GLU A 687 16.17 8.26 -7.30
C GLU A 687 15.08 8.92 -6.41
N CYS A 688 13.80 8.88 -6.78
CA CYS A 688 12.70 9.38 -5.94
C CYS A 688 12.47 8.52 -4.67
N VAL A 689 12.63 7.20 -4.78
CA VAL A 689 12.62 6.28 -3.63
C VAL A 689 13.81 6.59 -2.72
N ALA A 690 15.03 6.69 -3.27
CA ALA A 690 16.25 6.98 -2.53
C ALA A 690 16.18 8.32 -1.78
N HIS A 691 15.66 9.37 -2.42
CA HIS A 691 15.41 10.66 -1.76
C HIS A 691 14.43 10.52 -0.59
N SER A 692 13.32 9.81 -0.79
CA SER A 692 12.33 9.54 0.27
C SER A 692 12.86 8.66 1.41
N MET A 693 13.87 7.84 1.13
CA MET A 693 14.60 7.01 2.09
C MET A 693 15.78 7.74 2.77
N GLY A 694 16.01 9.03 2.44
CA GLY A 694 17.12 9.83 2.99
C GLY A 694 18.51 9.42 2.50
N TRP A 695 18.59 8.75 1.34
CA TRP A 695 19.84 8.20 0.79
C TRP A 695 20.63 9.16 -0.09
N ILE A 696 19.99 10.24 -0.53
CA ILE A 696 20.54 11.32 -1.37
C ILE A 696 19.88 12.65 -0.97
N SER A 697 20.50 13.79 -1.30
CA SER A 697 19.97 15.13 -1.00
C SER A 697 18.95 15.64 -2.04
N ASP A 698 18.21 16.71 -1.71
CA ASP A 698 17.42 17.50 -2.68
C ASP A 698 18.25 17.84 -3.93
N GLN A 699 19.51 18.25 -3.71
CA GLN A 699 20.41 18.65 -4.78
C GLN A 699 20.80 17.47 -5.68
N ASP A 700 21.18 16.33 -5.08
CA ASP A 700 21.44 15.09 -5.81
C ASP A 700 20.25 14.70 -6.70
N LEU A 701 19.05 14.66 -6.13
CA LEU A 701 17.84 14.25 -6.85
C LEU A 701 17.57 15.22 -8.02
N LEU A 702 17.53 16.52 -7.74
CA LEU A 702 17.17 17.54 -8.73
C LEU A 702 18.23 17.65 -9.85
N GLU A 703 19.52 17.56 -9.55
CA GLU A 703 20.58 17.58 -10.56
C GLU A 703 20.57 16.32 -11.43
N ARG A 704 20.45 15.13 -10.82
CA ARG A 704 20.44 13.85 -11.55
C ARG A 704 19.21 13.71 -12.44
N VAL A 705 18.02 14.03 -11.91
CA VAL A 705 16.78 14.05 -12.66
C VAL A 705 16.88 15.03 -13.84
N ASN A 706 17.30 16.27 -13.58
CA ASN A 706 17.40 17.28 -14.63
C ASN A 706 18.38 16.87 -15.74
N LEU A 707 19.51 16.23 -15.39
CA LEU A 707 20.46 15.69 -16.35
C LEU A 707 19.83 14.62 -17.25
N THR A 708 19.15 13.63 -16.66
CA THR A 708 18.50 12.54 -17.40
C THR A 708 17.41 13.07 -18.33
N LEU A 709 16.54 13.96 -17.84
CA LEU A 709 15.46 14.55 -18.64
C LEU A 709 16.01 15.47 -19.75
N SER A 710 17.04 16.28 -19.47
CA SER A 710 17.68 17.14 -20.47
C SER A 710 18.30 16.32 -21.59
N SER A 711 19.01 15.23 -21.26
CA SER A 711 19.62 14.32 -22.25
C SER A 711 18.56 13.66 -23.15
N TYR A 712 17.47 13.12 -22.60
CA TYR A 712 16.40 12.55 -23.42
C TYR A 712 15.59 13.60 -24.22
N ALA A 713 15.71 14.88 -23.85
CA ALA A 713 15.14 16.02 -24.57
C ALA A 713 16.12 16.65 -25.58
N ASN A 714 17.31 16.06 -25.76
CA ASN A 714 18.44 16.56 -26.55
C ASN A 714 18.84 18.02 -26.24
N ILE A 715 18.72 18.39 -24.96
CA ILE A 715 19.34 19.59 -24.39
C ILE A 715 20.72 19.17 -23.90
N PRO A 716 21.81 19.72 -24.45
CA PRO A 716 23.14 19.13 -24.30
C PRO A 716 23.65 19.17 -22.85
N PRO A 717 24.14 18.04 -22.30
CA PRO A 717 24.86 18.05 -21.03
C PRO A 717 26.19 18.84 -21.16
N PRO A 718 26.81 19.27 -20.05
CA PRO A 718 28.07 20.01 -20.07
C PRO A 718 29.14 19.30 -20.90
N ALA A 719 29.69 20.00 -21.89
CA ALA A 719 30.54 19.40 -22.92
C ALA A 719 31.83 18.78 -22.32
N LYS A 720 31.88 17.44 -22.32
CA LYS A 720 33.01 16.64 -21.83
C LYS A 720 33.86 16.20 -23.02
N ALA A 721 35.19 16.37 -22.91
CA ALA A 721 36.10 16.11 -24.03
C ALA A 721 35.98 14.66 -24.53
N GLY A 722 35.68 14.50 -25.83
CA GLY A 722 35.48 13.19 -26.46
C GLY A 722 34.07 12.59 -26.29
N MET A 723 33.10 13.33 -25.74
CA MET A 723 31.71 12.88 -25.61
C MET A 723 30.75 13.88 -26.27
N SER A 724 29.82 13.36 -27.08
CA SER A 724 28.77 14.11 -27.76
C SER A 724 27.46 13.34 -27.65
N TRP A 725 26.51 13.88 -26.89
CA TRP A 725 25.20 13.28 -26.70
C TRP A 725 24.18 13.76 -27.74
N ASN A 726 23.49 12.80 -28.36
CA ASN A 726 22.34 12.98 -29.24
C ASN A 726 21.46 11.72 -29.18
N PHE A 727 20.47 11.71 -28.28
CA PHE A 727 19.53 10.60 -28.11
C PHE A 727 18.69 10.39 -29.36
N THR A 728 18.77 9.18 -29.92
CA THR A 728 18.07 8.83 -31.16
C THR A 728 16.62 8.44 -30.86
N ARG A 729 15.66 9.11 -31.51
CA ARG A 729 14.23 8.81 -31.44
C ARG A 729 13.72 8.29 -32.77
N GLY A 730 12.74 7.38 -32.71
CA GLY A 730 12.13 6.78 -33.89
C GLY A 730 11.10 7.69 -34.57
N PRO A 731 10.52 7.22 -35.69
CA PRO A 731 9.30 7.79 -36.24
C PRO A 731 8.24 7.93 -35.13
N LYS A 732 7.45 9.00 -35.15
CA LYS A 732 6.42 9.30 -34.12
C LYS A 732 6.95 9.43 -32.68
N GLY A 733 8.27 9.50 -32.47
CA GLY A 733 8.89 9.85 -31.19
C GLY A 733 9.21 8.69 -30.24
N TRP A 734 8.75 7.49 -30.58
CA TRP A 734 8.99 6.24 -29.84
C TRP A 734 10.49 6.03 -29.57
N VAL A 735 10.83 5.60 -28.37
CA VAL A 735 12.24 5.42 -27.96
C VAL A 735 12.73 4.00 -28.29
N PRO A 736 14.02 3.81 -28.57
CA PRO A 736 14.57 2.47 -28.75
C PRO A 736 14.67 1.77 -27.39
N ARG A 737 14.57 0.43 -27.35
CA ARG A 737 14.86 -0.32 -26.13
C ARG A 737 16.30 -0.10 -25.68
N TYR A 738 17.25 -0.18 -26.62
CA TYR A 738 18.69 -0.07 -26.36
C TYR A 738 19.41 0.95 -27.24
N PHE A 739 20.45 1.58 -26.68
CA PHE A 739 21.28 2.60 -27.33
C PHE A 739 22.71 2.62 -26.76
N GLU A 740 23.64 3.30 -27.45
CA GLU A 740 25.02 3.47 -26.99
C GLU A 740 25.07 4.44 -25.79
N GLU A 741 25.53 3.93 -24.63
CA GLU A 741 25.50 4.63 -23.33
C GLU A 741 26.20 6.01 -23.35
N SER A 742 27.27 6.16 -24.15
CA SER A 742 28.10 7.37 -24.22
C SER A 742 27.60 8.46 -25.17
N THR A 743 26.71 8.12 -26.11
CA THR A 743 26.30 9.04 -27.19
C THR A 743 24.79 9.20 -27.33
N GLY A 744 23.98 8.23 -26.85
CA GLY A 744 22.55 8.18 -27.15
C GLY A 744 22.24 7.74 -28.58
N ALA A 745 23.26 7.37 -29.36
CA ALA A 745 23.08 6.84 -30.72
C ALA A 745 22.41 5.47 -30.69
N LEU A 746 21.59 5.18 -31.71
CA LEU A 746 21.12 3.83 -31.94
C LEU A 746 22.30 2.89 -32.22
N LEU A 747 22.26 1.68 -31.66
CA LEU A 747 23.33 0.69 -31.80
C LEU A 747 23.58 0.32 -33.26
N ALA A 748 24.84 0.28 -33.69
CA ALA A 748 25.22 -0.02 -35.07
C ALA A 748 24.74 -1.40 -35.55
N GLU A 749 24.59 -2.36 -34.63
CA GLU A 749 24.08 -3.71 -34.92
C GLU A 749 22.59 -3.75 -35.29
N ALA A 750 21.86 -2.64 -35.16
CA ALA A 750 20.51 -2.52 -35.72
C ALA A 750 20.48 -2.69 -37.26
N GLY A 751 21.58 -2.32 -37.95
CA GLY A 751 21.85 -2.66 -39.35
C GLY A 751 20.67 -2.47 -40.32
N ASP A 752 20.45 -3.45 -41.21
CA ASP A 752 19.27 -3.53 -42.07
C ASP A 752 18.03 -4.11 -41.35
N LYS A 753 18.10 -4.31 -40.02
CA LYS A 753 17.05 -4.88 -39.16
C LYS A 753 16.35 -3.82 -38.28
N VAL A 754 16.34 -2.55 -38.68
CA VAL A 754 15.76 -1.46 -37.88
C VAL A 754 14.22 -1.54 -37.73
N ASP A 755 13.56 -2.43 -38.48
CA ASP A 755 12.13 -2.71 -38.36
C ASP A 755 11.83 -3.50 -37.07
N GLY A 756 11.44 -2.77 -36.02
CA GLY A 756 11.11 -3.32 -34.69
C GLY A 756 12.00 -2.85 -33.55
N VAL A 757 12.89 -1.86 -33.78
CA VAL A 757 13.84 -1.39 -32.74
C VAL A 757 13.21 -0.37 -31.77
N TRP A 758 12.17 0.34 -32.21
CA TRP A 758 11.44 1.33 -31.41
C TRP A 758 10.38 0.60 -30.57
N SER A 759 10.51 0.65 -29.24
CA SER A 759 9.68 -0.16 -28.34
C SER A 759 8.61 0.68 -27.66
N VAL A 760 7.35 0.28 -27.83
CA VAL A 760 6.19 0.90 -27.18
C VAL A 760 6.22 0.61 -25.68
N MET A 761 6.61 -0.60 -25.31
CA MET A 761 6.88 -1.05 -23.94
C MET A 761 7.98 -0.21 -23.25
N SER A 762 9.19 -0.12 -23.83
CA SER A 762 10.27 0.69 -23.24
C SER A 762 9.93 2.19 -23.24
N THR A 763 9.10 2.66 -24.18
CA THR A 763 8.52 4.01 -24.14
C THR A 763 7.58 4.14 -22.93
N GLY A 764 6.64 3.23 -22.72
CA GLY A 764 5.76 3.22 -21.55
C GLY A 764 6.52 3.27 -20.23
N LEU A 765 7.50 2.38 -20.06
CA LEU A 765 8.34 2.29 -18.86
C LEU A 765 9.22 3.53 -18.65
N PHE A 766 9.78 4.11 -19.71
CA PHE A 766 10.48 5.40 -19.62
C PHE A 766 9.54 6.52 -19.16
N TYR A 767 8.38 6.64 -19.80
CA TYR A 767 7.49 7.78 -19.60
C TYR A 767 6.67 7.73 -18.30
N VAL A 768 6.37 6.55 -17.74
CA VAL A 768 5.84 6.49 -16.36
C VAL A 768 6.88 6.99 -15.36
N GLY A 769 8.18 6.72 -15.57
CA GLY A 769 9.26 7.28 -14.75
C GLY A 769 9.37 8.80 -14.84
N VAL A 770 9.26 9.35 -16.06
CA VAL A 770 9.19 10.80 -16.32
C VAL A 770 8.02 11.45 -15.57
N MET A 771 6.81 10.90 -15.68
CA MET A 771 5.62 11.46 -15.03
C MET A 771 5.61 11.24 -13.51
N PHE A 772 6.18 10.14 -13.02
CA PHE A 772 6.39 9.89 -11.58
C PHE A 772 7.30 10.96 -10.97
N VAL A 773 8.43 11.26 -11.62
CA VAL A 773 9.33 12.35 -11.23
C VAL A 773 8.62 13.71 -11.20
N GLN A 774 7.85 14.05 -12.25
CA GLN A 774 7.09 15.31 -12.26
C GLN A 774 6.14 15.37 -11.06
N THR A 775 5.40 14.28 -10.81
CA THR A 775 4.42 14.18 -9.73
C THR A 775 5.08 14.29 -8.36
N TYR A 776 6.20 13.57 -8.16
CA TYR A 776 6.99 13.61 -6.93
C TYR A 776 7.51 15.02 -6.65
N VAL A 777 8.13 15.67 -7.65
CA VAL A 777 8.66 17.04 -7.54
C VAL A 777 7.55 18.05 -7.22
N LEU A 778 6.40 17.95 -7.87
CA LEU A 778 5.26 18.83 -7.63
C LEU A 778 4.52 18.56 -6.30
N ASN A 779 4.66 17.35 -5.74
CA ASN A 779 4.15 16.99 -4.41
C ASN A 779 5.12 17.43 -3.28
N HIS A 780 6.43 17.39 -3.52
CA HIS A 780 7.44 17.57 -2.47
C HIS A 780 7.80 19.05 -2.20
N TRP A 781 7.93 19.89 -3.25
CA TRP A 781 8.32 21.30 -3.08
C TRP A 781 7.12 22.25 -3.28
N VAL A 782 6.53 22.68 -2.15
CA VAL A 782 5.36 23.59 -2.11
C VAL A 782 5.63 24.94 -2.80
N ARG A 783 6.88 25.45 -2.72
CA ARG A 783 7.35 26.60 -3.50
C ARG A 783 8.24 26.10 -4.63
N ARG A 784 7.83 26.34 -5.89
CA ARG A 784 8.60 25.95 -7.07
C ARG A 784 9.85 26.80 -7.21
N SER A 785 11.02 26.18 -7.16
CA SER A 785 12.29 26.75 -7.63
C SER A 785 12.40 26.64 -9.16
N ASP A 786 13.30 27.40 -9.78
CA ASP A 786 13.56 27.34 -11.23
C ASP A 786 13.87 25.92 -11.71
N THR A 787 14.62 25.13 -10.93
CA THR A 787 14.93 23.73 -11.24
C THR A 787 13.70 22.84 -11.20
N THR A 788 12.84 22.94 -10.17
CA THR A 788 11.60 22.16 -10.10
C THR A 788 10.62 22.54 -11.22
N GLY A 789 10.54 23.82 -11.57
CA GLY A 789 9.75 24.30 -12.71
C GLY A 789 10.33 23.89 -14.06
N MET A 790 11.66 23.83 -14.19
CA MET A 790 12.35 23.31 -15.37
C MET A 790 12.08 21.83 -15.56
N ILE A 791 12.21 21.02 -14.50
CA ILE A 791 11.87 19.59 -14.54
C ILE A 791 10.43 19.40 -15.03
N ALA A 792 9.46 20.10 -14.45
CA ALA A 792 8.05 19.98 -14.88
C ALA A 792 7.80 20.41 -16.33
N ARG A 793 8.55 21.39 -16.86
CA ARG A 793 8.49 21.76 -18.29
C ARG A 793 9.18 20.72 -19.19
N LEU A 794 10.27 20.12 -18.74
CA LEU A 794 10.96 19.05 -19.47
C LEU A 794 10.11 17.79 -19.57
N THR A 795 9.37 17.41 -18.52
CA THR A 795 8.51 16.23 -18.55
C THR A 795 7.34 16.37 -19.54
N GLU A 796 6.66 17.52 -19.58
CA GLU A 796 5.65 17.82 -20.62
C GLU A 796 6.26 17.84 -22.02
N LYS A 797 7.37 18.58 -22.22
CA LYS A 797 8.08 18.63 -23.51
C LYS A 797 8.48 17.22 -23.99
N LEU A 798 8.89 16.35 -23.08
CA LEU A 798 9.22 14.96 -23.39
C LEU A 798 7.97 14.16 -23.77
N MET A 799 6.85 14.29 -23.05
CA MET A 799 5.58 13.61 -23.37
C MET A 799 5.09 13.99 -24.77
N ASP A 800 5.25 15.25 -25.16
CA ASP A 800 4.84 15.80 -26.44
C ASP A 800 5.79 15.46 -27.61
N MET A 801 6.96 14.85 -27.33
CA MET A 801 7.79 14.27 -28.39
C MET A 801 7.17 12.99 -28.97
N VAL A 802 6.23 12.33 -28.28
CA VAL A 802 5.60 11.07 -28.71
C VAL A 802 4.20 11.34 -29.26
N ASP A 803 3.92 10.88 -30.48
CA ASP A 803 2.57 10.92 -31.04
C ASP A 803 1.75 9.73 -30.53
N TRP A 804 1.19 9.88 -29.34
CA TRP A 804 0.38 8.86 -28.66
C TRP A 804 -0.86 8.40 -29.47
N HIS A 805 -1.32 9.15 -30.47
CA HIS A 805 -2.38 8.71 -31.38
C HIS A 805 -1.96 7.52 -32.25
N SER A 806 -0.65 7.36 -32.50
CA SER A 806 -0.11 6.23 -33.28
C SER A 806 -0.28 4.86 -32.60
N MET A 807 -0.60 4.83 -31.30
CA MET A 807 -0.91 3.63 -30.53
C MET A 807 -1.99 2.74 -31.17
N LEU A 808 -2.95 3.32 -31.89
CA LEU A 808 -4.05 2.56 -32.53
C LEU A 808 -3.72 1.92 -33.87
N CYS A 809 -2.51 2.10 -34.40
CA CYS A 809 -2.09 1.49 -35.68
C CYS A 809 -3.02 1.79 -36.89
N LEU A 810 -3.69 2.95 -36.89
CA LEU A 810 -4.77 3.28 -37.85
C LEU A 810 -4.34 3.41 -39.32
N GLN A 811 -3.04 3.39 -39.62
CA GLN A 811 -2.53 3.52 -40.99
C GLN A 811 -2.61 2.19 -41.75
N ALA A 812 -3.77 1.93 -42.35
CA ALA A 812 -3.98 1.03 -43.49
C ALA A 812 -3.24 -0.33 -43.41
N PHE A 813 -3.40 -0.99 -42.27
CA PHE A 813 -2.96 -2.36 -41.96
C PHE A 813 -1.44 -2.56 -41.76
N ALA A 814 -1.12 -3.51 -40.89
CA ALA A 814 0.21 -4.13 -40.82
C ALA A 814 0.47 -4.97 -42.09
N SER A 815 1.54 -5.78 -42.09
CA SER A 815 1.89 -6.70 -43.20
C SER A 815 0.65 -7.37 -43.82
N PRO A 816 0.55 -7.54 -45.16
CA PRO A 816 -0.65 -8.04 -45.83
C PRO A 816 -1.19 -9.39 -45.31
N ASP A 817 -0.40 -10.13 -44.55
CA ASP A 817 -0.74 -11.36 -43.82
C ASP A 817 -1.73 -11.15 -42.65
N VAL A 818 -2.01 -9.90 -42.25
CA VAL A 818 -2.71 -9.55 -40.98
C VAL A 818 -4.19 -9.17 -41.19
N VAL A 819 -4.77 -9.39 -42.38
CA VAL A 819 -6.05 -8.75 -42.77
C VAL A 819 -7.13 -9.71 -43.27
N GLU A 820 -7.85 -10.36 -42.34
CA GLU A 820 -9.28 -10.65 -42.53
C GLU A 820 -10.00 -10.77 -41.16
N GLY A 821 -11.06 -9.96 -40.95
CA GLY A 821 -12.05 -10.17 -39.87
C GLY A 821 -12.17 -9.12 -38.75
N TYR A 822 -11.18 -8.27 -38.46
CA TYR A 822 -11.18 -7.42 -37.25
C TYR A 822 -11.09 -5.90 -37.50
N ASN A 823 -12.00 -5.14 -36.88
CA ASN A 823 -12.02 -3.66 -36.91
C ASN A 823 -11.02 -3.03 -35.91
N GLY A 824 -9.73 -3.19 -36.19
CA GLY A 824 -8.58 -2.35 -35.80
C GLY A 824 -8.62 -1.55 -34.47
N THR A 825 -8.11 -2.15 -33.38
CA THR A 825 -7.74 -1.45 -32.12
C THR A 825 -6.53 -2.10 -31.40
N GLY A 826 -5.71 -2.91 -32.09
CA GLY A 826 -4.62 -3.66 -31.45
C GLY A 826 -3.50 -2.77 -30.87
N ILE A 827 -2.88 -3.22 -29.77
CA ILE A 827 -1.80 -2.52 -29.07
C ILE A 827 -0.45 -3.00 -29.63
N PRO A 828 0.39 -2.14 -30.22
CA PRO A 828 1.71 -2.51 -30.72
C PRO A 828 2.71 -2.72 -29.57
N MET A 829 3.50 -3.80 -29.59
CA MET A 829 4.73 -3.90 -28.79
C MET A 829 5.85 -3.05 -29.38
N LEU A 830 5.94 -2.99 -30.71
CA LEU A 830 7.06 -2.41 -31.46
C LEU A 830 6.57 -1.53 -32.62
N MET A 831 7.41 -0.58 -33.01
CA MET A 831 7.26 0.24 -34.22
C MET A 831 8.46 0.05 -35.13
N ASN A 832 8.22 0.06 -36.44
CA ASN A 832 9.23 -0.11 -37.48
C ASN A 832 9.80 1.24 -37.95
N ASN A 833 10.79 1.24 -38.85
CA ASN A 833 11.50 2.45 -39.26
C ASN A 833 10.67 3.41 -40.14
N LYS A 834 9.43 3.02 -40.48
CA LYS A 834 8.43 3.84 -41.20
C LYS A 834 7.31 4.34 -40.27
N GLY A 835 7.36 3.97 -38.98
CA GLY A 835 6.29 4.26 -38.01
C GLY A 835 5.09 3.31 -38.12
N LEU A 836 5.26 2.13 -38.74
CA LEU A 836 4.24 1.09 -38.81
C LEU A 836 4.38 0.13 -37.63
N CYS A 837 3.25 -0.32 -37.10
CA CYS A 837 3.18 -1.24 -35.97
C CYS A 837 3.66 -2.65 -36.31
N THR A 838 4.40 -3.28 -35.41
CA THR A 838 4.76 -4.70 -35.45
C THR A 838 4.59 -5.35 -34.07
N GLY A 839 4.35 -6.66 -34.04
CA GLY A 839 4.07 -7.40 -32.79
C GLY A 839 2.84 -6.85 -32.06
N ILE A 840 1.66 -6.99 -32.64
CA ILE A 840 0.44 -6.34 -32.14
C ILE A 840 -0.36 -7.29 -31.24
N SER A 841 -0.56 -6.88 -29.98
CA SER A 841 -1.43 -7.49 -28.98
C SER A 841 -2.89 -7.12 -29.27
N TRP A 842 -3.71 -8.12 -29.62
CA TRP A 842 -5.13 -7.93 -29.97
C TRP A 842 -6.07 -8.28 -28.79
N PRO A 843 -7.33 -7.82 -28.80
CA PRO A 843 -8.35 -8.37 -27.92
C PRO A 843 -8.55 -9.87 -28.19
N GLU A 844 -8.78 -10.63 -27.13
CA GLU A 844 -9.15 -12.05 -27.21
C GLU A 844 -10.63 -12.23 -27.60
N ALA A 845 -11.07 -13.48 -27.70
CA ALA A 845 -12.45 -13.83 -28.08
C ALA A 845 -13.52 -13.34 -27.07
N ASP A 846 -13.14 -13.00 -25.84
CA ASP A 846 -14.01 -12.36 -24.84
C ASP A 846 -14.09 -10.82 -25.00
N GLY A 847 -13.28 -10.24 -25.89
CA GLY A 847 -13.25 -8.82 -26.21
C GLY A 847 -12.30 -7.97 -25.36
N TYR A 848 -11.61 -8.54 -24.37
CA TYR A 848 -10.61 -7.88 -23.52
C TYR A 848 -9.18 -8.18 -24.01
N TYR A 849 -8.19 -7.38 -23.59
CA TYR A 849 -6.78 -7.64 -23.94
C TYR A 849 -6.13 -8.58 -22.93
N PRO A 850 -5.09 -9.35 -23.32
CA PRO A 850 -4.19 -9.96 -22.36
C PRO A 850 -3.48 -8.87 -21.53
N PHE A 851 -3.08 -9.20 -20.30
CA PHE A 851 -2.34 -8.26 -19.46
C PHE A 851 -0.83 -8.40 -19.70
N THR A 852 -0.30 -7.48 -20.52
CA THR A 852 1.08 -7.49 -21.04
C THR A 852 1.83 -6.20 -20.66
N GLU A 853 3.14 -6.15 -20.94
CA GLU A 853 4.03 -5.05 -20.55
C GLU A 853 3.63 -3.69 -21.15
N GLU A 854 2.97 -3.70 -22.31
CA GLU A 854 2.45 -2.53 -23.02
C GLU A 854 1.40 -1.73 -22.21
N ILE A 855 0.84 -2.26 -21.12
CA ILE A 855 -0.19 -1.58 -20.32
C ILE A 855 0.22 -0.18 -19.87
N THR A 856 1.50 0.01 -19.52
CA THR A 856 2.04 1.31 -19.10
C THR A 856 1.93 2.36 -20.20
N ALA A 857 2.22 1.98 -21.45
CA ALA A 857 2.10 2.84 -22.62
C ALA A 857 0.63 3.05 -23.03
N ALA A 858 -0.20 1.99 -22.96
CA ALA A 858 -1.64 2.07 -23.24
C ALA A 858 -2.35 3.05 -22.28
N TRP A 859 -1.97 3.06 -21.00
CA TRP A 859 -2.45 4.00 -20.01
C TRP A 859 -2.05 5.44 -20.33
N LEU A 860 -0.77 5.68 -20.61
CA LEU A 860 -0.25 7.00 -20.94
C LEU A 860 -0.88 7.56 -22.22
N ALA A 861 -1.15 6.72 -23.22
CA ALA A 861 -1.85 7.10 -24.44
C ALA A 861 -3.28 7.59 -24.15
N ASP A 862 -4.07 6.81 -23.39
CA ASP A 862 -5.42 7.21 -22.96
C ASP A 862 -5.39 8.50 -22.12
N ARG A 863 -4.46 8.63 -21.18
CA ARG A 863 -4.36 9.83 -20.34
C ARG A 863 -3.91 11.08 -21.12
N ARG A 864 -2.96 10.98 -22.06
CA ARG A 864 -2.52 12.15 -22.86
C ARG A 864 -3.59 12.61 -23.85
N VAL A 865 -4.38 11.68 -24.42
CA VAL A 865 -5.33 11.93 -25.51
C VAL A 865 -6.77 12.17 -25.02
N CYS A 866 -7.19 11.54 -23.91
CA CYS A 866 -8.52 11.72 -23.30
C CYS A 866 -8.52 12.54 -22.00
N GLY A 867 -7.37 12.66 -21.33
CA GLY A 867 -7.28 13.25 -19.99
C GLY A 867 -8.14 12.49 -18.97
N HIS A 868 -8.97 13.23 -18.23
CA HIS A 868 -9.97 12.68 -17.31
C HIS A 868 -11.41 12.70 -17.86
N ARG A 869 -11.65 13.20 -19.06
CA ARG A 869 -12.98 13.69 -19.48
C ARG A 869 -13.94 12.61 -20.00
N GLY A 870 -13.62 11.34 -19.77
CA GLY A 870 -14.39 10.19 -20.25
C GLY A 870 -14.40 10.05 -21.78
N GLN A 871 -15.22 9.14 -22.28
CA GLN A 871 -15.32 8.86 -23.71
C GLN A 871 -15.86 10.06 -24.53
N GLU A 872 -16.83 10.78 -23.96
CA GLU A 872 -17.61 11.82 -24.65
C GLU A 872 -16.78 13.07 -25.03
N ASN A 873 -15.67 13.29 -24.34
CA ASN A 873 -14.78 14.44 -24.54
C ASN A 873 -13.33 14.03 -24.87
N CYS A 874 -13.09 12.78 -25.26
CA CYS A 874 -11.79 12.33 -25.76
C CYS A 874 -11.61 12.65 -27.24
N SER A 875 -10.44 13.15 -27.66
CA SER A 875 -10.15 13.41 -29.08
C SER A 875 -9.94 12.13 -29.91
N MET A 876 -9.70 10.99 -29.26
CA MET A 876 -9.59 9.67 -29.88
C MET A 876 -10.34 8.59 -29.06
N PRO A 877 -11.68 8.52 -29.13
CA PRO A 877 -12.49 7.59 -28.32
C PRO A 877 -12.13 6.10 -28.47
N ALA A 878 -11.47 5.72 -29.57
CA ALA A 878 -10.95 4.38 -29.77
C ALA A 878 -9.77 4.04 -28.82
N ILE A 879 -8.91 4.99 -28.43
CA ILE A 879 -7.89 4.78 -27.38
C ILE A 879 -8.58 4.55 -26.04
N HIS A 880 -9.61 5.33 -25.72
CA HIS A 880 -10.39 5.14 -24.51
C HIS A 880 -11.06 3.76 -24.47
N THR A 881 -11.57 3.29 -25.61
CA THR A 881 -12.21 1.97 -25.75
C THR A 881 -11.20 0.83 -25.57
N MET A 882 -10.01 0.97 -26.16
CA MET A 882 -8.86 0.07 -25.97
C MET A 882 -8.46 0.03 -24.49
N TRP A 883 -8.26 1.18 -23.84
CA TRP A 883 -7.89 1.26 -22.43
C TRP A 883 -8.95 0.64 -21.50
N ASN A 884 -10.24 0.92 -21.72
CA ASN A 884 -11.33 0.34 -20.94
C ASN A 884 -11.39 -1.20 -21.05
N LYS A 885 -11.00 -1.77 -22.21
CA LYS A 885 -10.83 -3.22 -22.39
C LYS A 885 -9.56 -3.79 -21.74
N VAL A 886 -8.48 -3.00 -21.62
CA VAL A 886 -7.27 -3.42 -20.87
C VAL A 886 -7.59 -3.48 -19.36
N VAL A 887 -8.21 -2.45 -18.78
CA VAL A 887 -8.58 -2.48 -17.35
C VAL A 887 -9.71 -3.47 -17.04
N GLY A 888 -10.57 -3.76 -18.03
CA GLY A 888 -11.63 -4.76 -17.93
C GLY A 888 -11.12 -6.18 -17.64
N ARG A 889 -9.89 -6.53 -18.05
CA ARG A 889 -9.26 -7.85 -17.78
C ARG A 889 -9.19 -8.18 -16.27
N ALA A 890 -9.14 -7.17 -15.38
CA ALA A 890 -9.19 -7.39 -13.93
C ALA A 890 -10.57 -7.75 -13.36
N LEU A 891 -11.64 -7.47 -14.11
CA LEU A 891 -13.02 -7.89 -13.80
C LEU A 891 -13.41 -9.17 -14.55
N HIS A 892 -12.72 -9.47 -15.64
CA HIS A 892 -12.93 -10.62 -16.52
C HIS A 892 -11.61 -11.40 -16.71
N PRO A 893 -11.05 -12.02 -15.65
CA PRO A 893 -9.88 -12.88 -15.78
C PRO A 893 -10.24 -14.14 -16.59
N ASN A 894 -9.40 -14.45 -17.56
CA ASN A 894 -9.45 -15.60 -18.46
C ASN A 894 -8.49 -16.73 -18.05
N LEU A 895 -7.63 -16.48 -17.06
CA LEU A 895 -6.59 -17.38 -16.58
C LEU A 895 -6.83 -17.75 -15.11
N GLU A 896 -6.61 -19.01 -14.75
CA GLU A 896 -6.64 -19.50 -13.36
C GLU A 896 -5.54 -20.54 -13.13
N ILE A 897 -4.79 -20.39 -12.04
CA ILE A 897 -3.66 -21.25 -11.65
C ILE A 897 -3.77 -21.55 -10.15
N PHE A 898 -3.74 -22.83 -9.76
CA PHE A 898 -4.00 -23.33 -8.40
C PHE A 898 -5.28 -22.80 -7.72
N GLY A 899 -6.33 -22.47 -8.49
CA GLY A 899 -7.58 -21.90 -7.97
C GLY A 899 -7.52 -20.37 -7.75
N HIS A 900 -6.46 -19.71 -8.21
CA HIS A 900 -6.28 -18.26 -8.15
C HIS A 900 -6.41 -17.66 -9.56
N PRO A 901 -7.35 -16.73 -9.79
CA PRO A 901 -7.50 -16.05 -11.08
C PRO A 901 -6.35 -15.08 -11.32
N LEU A 902 -5.80 -15.09 -12.54
CA LEU A 902 -4.64 -14.29 -12.94
C LEU A 902 -4.99 -13.25 -14.00
N LEU A 903 -4.17 -12.19 -14.04
CA LEU A 903 -4.14 -11.22 -15.13
C LEU A 903 -3.29 -11.71 -16.31
N SER A 904 -2.20 -12.40 -16.00
CA SER A 904 -1.16 -12.85 -16.93
C SER A 904 -0.54 -14.15 -16.41
N ASP A 905 -0.18 -15.05 -17.31
CA ASP A 905 0.59 -16.28 -17.04
C ASP A 905 2.10 -16.08 -17.19
N TRP A 906 2.53 -14.85 -17.54
CA TRP A 906 3.93 -14.44 -17.62
C TRP A 906 4.55 -14.19 -16.24
N SER A 907 5.85 -13.89 -16.22
CA SER A 907 6.62 -13.62 -15.00
C SER A 907 6.01 -12.49 -14.16
N SER A 908 6.13 -12.57 -12.83
CA SER A 908 5.41 -11.69 -11.89
C SER A 908 5.72 -10.20 -12.08
N TYR A 909 6.87 -9.82 -12.66
CA TYR A 909 7.20 -8.42 -12.97
C TYR A 909 6.13 -7.75 -13.87
N VAL A 910 5.47 -8.50 -14.76
CA VAL A 910 4.42 -7.99 -15.67
C VAL A 910 3.23 -7.43 -14.88
N VAL A 911 2.93 -7.99 -13.71
CA VAL A 911 1.88 -7.50 -12.79
C VAL A 911 2.44 -6.54 -11.74
N GLN A 912 3.69 -6.76 -11.30
CA GLN A 912 4.32 -5.97 -10.25
C GLN A 912 4.71 -4.55 -10.71
N ILE A 913 5.41 -4.40 -11.83
CA ILE A 913 5.88 -3.08 -12.28
C ILE A 913 4.68 -2.12 -12.56
N PRO A 914 3.57 -2.53 -13.19
CA PRO A 914 2.37 -1.71 -13.28
C PRO A 914 1.77 -1.30 -11.93
N TYR A 915 1.85 -2.12 -10.88
CA TYR A 915 1.40 -1.70 -9.54
C TYR A 915 2.20 -0.50 -9.02
N TYR A 916 3.52 -0.49 -9.17
CA TYR A 916 4.34 0.62 -8.68
C TYR A 916 4.34 1.85 -9.61
N THR A 917 3.91 1.72 -10.87
CA THR A 917 4.04 2.78 -11.90
C THR A 917 2.72 3.32 -12.45
N THR A 918 1.63 2.55 -12.41
CA THR A 918 0.38 2.83 -13.13
C THR A 918 -0.78 3.01 -12.16
N HIS A 919 -1.29 4.24 -12.01
CA HIS A 919 -2.25 4.57 -10.95
C HIS A 919 -3.53 3.71 -10.92
N PRO A 920 -4.19 3.38 -12.05
CA PRO A 920 -5.34 2.49 -12.04
C PRO A 920 -5.05 1.09 -11.45
N VAL A 921 -3.84 0.57 -11.58
CA VAL A 921 -3.47 -0.76 -11.05
C VAL A 921 -3.32 -0.75 -9.53
N ASN A 922 -2.78 0.32 -8.94
CA ASN A 922 -2.63 0.43 -7.48
C ASN A 922 -3.79 1.09 -6.74
N SER A 923 -4.73 1.72 -7.46
CA SER A 923 -5.94 2.34 -6.90
C SER A 923 -7.20 1.49 -7.04
N PHE A 924 -7.37 0.73 -8.13
CA PHE A 924 -8.61 -0.02 -8.38
C PHE A 924 -8.66 -1.33 -7.57
N PRO A 925 -9.73 -1.59 -6.77
CA PRO A 925 -9.79 -2.78 -5.93
C PRO A 925 -9.72 -4.13 -6.65
N ALA A 926 -10.19 -4.21 -7.91
CA ALA A 926 -10.08 -5.45 -8.69
C ALA A 926 -8.62 -5.79 -9.01
N PHE A 927 -7.81 -4.80 -9.42
CA PHE A 927 -6.37 -4.99 -9.60
C PHE A 927 -5.68 -5.34 -8.28
N GLN A 928 -6.05 -4.72 -7.16
CA GLN A 928 -5.52 -5.09 -5.84
C GLN A 928 -5.86 -6.55 -5.45
N LYS A 929 -7.05 -7.06 -5.85
CA LYS A 929 -7.41 -8.48 -5.67
C LYS A 929 -6.54 -9.38 -6.54
N MET A 930 -6.50 -9.13 -7.85
CA MET A 930 -5.71 -9.94 -8.79
C MET A 930 -4.21 -9.94 -8.48
N PHE A 931 -3.66 -8.82 -8.00
CA PHE A 931 -2.27 -8.73 -7.51
C PHE A 931 -2.02 -9.68 -6.34
N LYS A 932 -2.98 -9.81 -5.41
CA LYS A 932 -2.88 -10.77 -4.30
C LYS A 932 -3.07 -12.21 -4.77
N ASP A 933 -4.01 -12.47 -5.68
CA ASP A 933 -4.19 -13.80 -6.27
C ASP A 933 -2.94 -14.24 -7.06
N GLY A 934 -2.25 -13.31 -7.73
CA GLY A 934 -0.94 -13.53 -8.35
C GLY A 934 0.14 -13.97 -7.35
N TRP A 935 0.30 -13.27 -6.22
CA TRP A 935 1.20 -13.72 -5.15
C TRP A 935 0.85 -15.11 -4.60
N LEU A 936 -0.46 -15.40 -4.43
CA LEU A 936 -0.91 -16.70 -3.95
C LEU A 936 -0.65 -17.81 -4.97
N ALA A 937 -0.82 -17.55 -6.27
CA ALA A 937 -0.45 -18.47 -7.35
C ALA A 937 1.07 -18.70 -7.42
N ASP A 938 1.88 -17.64 -7.30
CA ASP A 938 3.36 -17.72 -7.25
C ASP A 938 3.80 -18.66 -6.13
N TRP A 939 3.33 -18.40 -4.90
CA TRP A 939 3.66 -19.23 -3.75
C TRP A 939 3.08 -20.66 -3.83
N ALA A 940 1.89 -20.85 -4.40
CA ALA A 940 1.29 -22.17 -4.59
C ALA A 940 2.01 -23.01 -5.66
N ASP A 941 2.50 -22.39 -6.74
CA ASP A 941 3.21 -23.06 -7.82
C ASP A 941 4.49 -23.71 -7.29
N TYR A 942 5.40 -22.90 -6.73
CA TYR A 942 6.66 -23.39 -6.17
C TYR A 942 6.50 -24.36 -4.98
N ASN A 943 5.38 -24.32 -4.26
CA ASN A 943 5.08 -25.22 -3.14
C ASN A 943 4.36 -26.52 -3.56
N SER A 944 3.96 -26.64 -4.85
CA SER A 944 3.27 -27.80 -5.41
C SER A 944 4.14 -29.08 -5.44
N SER A 945 3.60 -30.21 -5.90
CA SER A 945 4.39 -31.42 -6.13
C SER A 945 5.24 -31.40 -7.41
N VAL A 946 5.23 -30.30 -8.17
CA VAL A 946 6.02 -30.12 -9.41
C VAL A 946 7.40 -29.54 -9.10
N PHE A 947 7.52 -28.80 -7.99
CA PHE A 947 8.73 -28.12 -7.58
C PHE A 947 8.99 -28.37 -6.10
N TYR A 948 10.25 -28.54 -5.70
CA TYR A 948 10.64 -28.62 -4.28
C TYR A 948 10.93 -27.23 -3.66
N GLY A 949 10.27 -26.21 -4.19
CA GLY A 949 10.25 -24.86 -3.62
C GLY A 949 9.35 -24.79 -2.37
N GLY A 950 9.34 -23.64 -1.71
CA GLY A 950 8.66 -23.47 -0.43
C GLY A 950 8.54 -22.01 -0.04
N SER A 951 8.22 -21.73 1.23
CA SER A 951 8.22 -20.36 1.79
C SER A 951 9.56 -19.64 1.67
N ASP A 952 10.66 -20.38 1.48
CA ASP A 952 12.04 -19.93 1.35
C ASP A 952 12.60 -20.04 -0.08
N ARG A 953 11.84 -20.61 -1.03
CA ARG A 953 12.20 -20.74 -2.45
C ARG A 953 10.97 -20.63 -3.35
N TYR A 954 10.59 -19.41 -3.71
CA TYR A 954 9.56 -19.10 -4.72
C TYR A 954 9.86 -17.73 -5.37
N GLY A 955 8.97 -17.23 -6.23
CA GLY A 955 9.14 -15.99 -6.99
C GLY A 955 9.30 -16.27 -8.48
N MET A 956 8.22 -16.06 -9.24
CA MET A 956 8.21 -16.18 -10.69
C MET A 956 8.83 -14.92 -11.32
N GLY A 957 10.01 -15.02 -11.93
CA GLY A 957 10.73 -13.88 -12.49
C GLY A 957 11.37 -14.15 -13.85
N ALA A 958 11.87 -13.09 -14.46
CA ALA A 958 12.75 -13.18 -15.63
C ALA A 958 14.19 -12.80 -15.23
N GLY A 959 15.15 -13.12 -16.09
CA GLY A 959 16.56 -12.96 -15.81
C GLY A 959 17.41 -14.10 -16.38
N PRO A 960 18.70 -14.18 -16.00
CA PRO A 960 19.61 -15.24 -16.43
C PRO A 960 19.07 -16.65 -16.16
N ASP A 961 19.50 -17.64 -16.95
CA ASP A 961 19.09 -19.04 -16.81
C ASP A 961 20.22 -20.05 -17.15
N ILE A 962 20.04 -21.33 -16.83
CA ILE A 962 21.01 -22.39 -17.04
C ILE A 962 20.94 -22.94 -18.47
N MET A 963 21.92 -22.55 -19.29
CA MET A 963 22.15 -23.10 -20.64
C MET A 963 22.12 -24.63 -20.70
N TRP A 964 22.78 -25.33 -19.76
CA TRP A 964 22.79 -26.81 -19.76
C TRP A 964 21.42 -27.45 -19.46
N CYS A 965 20.49 -26.73 -18.82
CA CYS A 965 19.18 -27.24 -18.45
C CYS A 965 18.10 -26.74 -19.43
N SER A 966 17.83 -25.44 -19.48
CA SER A 966 16.75 -24.86 -20.29
C SER A 966 17.13 -24.61 -21.76
N GLY A 967 18.42 -24.69 -22.09
CA GLY A 967 18.93 -24.36 -23.43
C GLY A 967 19.03 -22.84 -23.69
N LYS A 968 19.03 -22.01 -22.65
CA LYS A 968 19.12 -20.54 -22.74
C LYS A 968 20.00 -19.96 -21.64
N ASP A 969 20.62 -18.81 -21.92
CA ASP A 969 21.31 -17.99 -20.91
C ASP A 969 20.37 -17.00 -20.19
N TYR A 970 19.13 -16.84 -20.67
CA TYR A 970 18.07 -16.00 -20.09
C TYR A 970 16.70 -16.64 -20.29
N ASN A 971 15.84 -16.62 -19.26
CA ASN A 971 14.47 -17.09 -19.36
C ASN A 971 13.49 -16.23 -18.53
N ALA A 972 12.39 -15.84 -19.16
CA ALA A 972 11.20 -15.37 -18.46
C ALA A 972 10.38 -16.59 -18.02
N ASP A 973 10.34 -16.86 -16.72
CA ASP A 973 9.57 -17.98 -16.19
C ASP A 973 8.06 -17.67 -16.24
N MET A 974 7.26 -18.67 -16.60
CA MET A 974 5.80 -18.57 -16.77
C MET A 974 5.07 -19.59 -15.89
N TYR A 975 3.86 -19.28 -15.49
CA TYR A 975 2.96 -20.22 -14.81
C TYR A 975 2.63 -21.38 -15.73
N THR A 976 2.76 -22.63 -15.25
CA THR A 976 2.51 -23.78 -16.11
C THR A 976 2.00 -25.02 -15.39
N ASN A 977 0.86 -25.53 -15.85
CA ASN A 977 0.33 -26.83 -15.44
C ASN A 977 1.06 -28.01 -16.13
N ASN A 978 2.09 -27.75 -16.95
CA ASN A 978 2.86 -28.78 -17.65
C ASN A 978 4.13 -29.14 -16.87
N THR A 979 4.06 -30.26 -16.14
CA THR A 979 5.16 -30.76 -15.30
C THR A 979 6.46 -30.97 -16.07
N ALA A 980 6.40 -31.41 -17.34
CA ALA A 980 7.59 -31.61 -18.20
C ALA A 980 8.25 -30.30 -18.67
N LYS A 981 7.80 -29.14 -18.21
CA LYS A 981 8.48 -27.84 -18.35
C LYS A 981 9.02 -27.28 -17.02
N GLY A 982 8.76 -27.94 -15.89
CA GLY A 982 9.17 -27.45 -14.57
C GLY A 982 10.64 -27.69 -14.22
N ASP A 983 11.26 -28.72 -14.78
CA ASP A 983 12.50 -29.29 -14.24
C ASP A 983 13.77 -28.42 -14.34
N CYS A 984 13.72 -27.29 -15.07
CA CYS A 984 14.81 -26.31 -15.14
C CYS A 984 14.52 -24.97 -14.46
N ARG A 985 13.41 -24.88 -13.73
CA ARG A 985 12.85 -23.63 -13.19
C ARG A 985 13.79 -22.90 -12.23
N THR A 986 13.89 -21.58 -12.40
CA THR A 986 14.52 -20.68 -11.44
C THR A 986 13.52 -20.20 -10.38
N TRP A 987 14.00 -19.71 -9.24
CA TRP A 987 13.21 -18.92 -8.30
C TRP A 987 13.88 -17.54 -8.15
N SER A 988 13.06 -16.49 -8.12
CA SER A 988 13.45 -15.08 -8.23
C SER A 988 13.00 -14.32 -6.96
N PRO A 989 13.75 -14.37 -5.85
CA PRO A 989 13.37 -13.77 -4.58
C PRO A 989 13.28 -12.23 -4.63
N GLU A 990 13.89 -11.58 -5.62
CA GLU A 990 13.65 -10.18 -5.95
C GLU A 990 12.16 -9.91 -6.25
N ALA A 991 11.53 -10.79 -7.04
CA ALA A 991 10.10 -10.74 -7.33
C ALA A 991 9.24 -11.10 -6.11
N VAL A 992 9.77 -11.86 -5.13
CA VAL A 992 9.07 -12.10 -3.85
C VAL A 992 8.96 -10.82 -3.04
N ALA A 993 10.00 -9.99 -3.01
CA ALA A 993 9.91 -8.66 -2.42
C ALA A 993 8.92 -7.78 -3.20
N GLY A 994 8.91 -7.87 -4.54
CA GLY A 994 7.92 -7.20 -5.41
C GLY A 994 6.46 -7.47 -5.05
N TRP A 995 6.14 -8.61 -4.43
CA TRP A 995 4.78 -8.93 -3.95
C TRP A 995 4.38 -8.31 -2.61
N LEU A 996 5.29 -7.65 -1.86
CA LEU A 996 5.04 -7.15 -0.48
C LEU A 996 3.67 -6.49 -0.23
N PRO A 997 3.10 -5.63 -1.10
CA PRO A 997 1.76 -5.06 -0.93
C PRO A 997 0.60 -6.06 -0.79
N ALA A 998 0.76 -7.31 -1.26
CA ALA A 998 -0.25 -8.36 -1.19
C ALA A 998 -0.47 -8.89 0.24
N SER A 999 0.61 -9.02 1.02
CA SER A 999 0.59 -9.55 2.39
C SER A 999 1.90 -9.22 3.15
N PRO A 1000 2.11 -7.97 3.61
CA PRO A 1000 3.41 -7.50 4.09
C PRO A 1000 4.06 -8.37 5.17
N GLU A 1001 3.33 -8.71 6.24
CA GLU A 1001 3.90 -9.48 7.37
C GLU A 1001 4.30 -10.92 7.00
N VAL A 1002 3.53 -11.57 6.11
CA VAL A 1002 3.84 -12.93 5.65
C VAL A 1002 5.05 -12.91 4.72
N ILE A 1003 5.07 -11.96 3.78
CA ILE A 1003 6.14 -11.85 2.78
C ILE A 1003 7.46 -11.40 3.43
N LYS A 1004 7.43 -10.50 4.43
CA LYS A 1004 8.60 -10.22 5.29
C LYS A 1004 9.14 -11.52 5.93
N GLY A 1005 8.27 -12.35 6.50
CA GLY A 1005 8.67 -13.65 7.08
C GLY A 1005 9.35 -14.57 6.06
N HIS A 1006 8.85 -14.62 4.83
CA HIS A 1006 9.44 -15.39 3.73
C HIS A 1006 10.82 -14.83 3.33
N LEU A 1007 10.95 -13.51 3.16
CA LEU A 1007 12.20 -12.82 2.84
C LEU A 1007 13.26 -12.97 3.94
N LEU A 1008 12.85 -12.98 5.21
CA LEU A 1008 13.72 -13.27 6.36
C LEU A 1008 14.24 -14.72 6.31
N SER A 1009 13.41 -15.68 5.88
CA SER A 1009 13.87 -17.05 5.63
C SER A 1009 14.86 -17.14 4.47
N MET A 1010 14.66 -16.37 3.41
CA MET A 1010 15.59 -16.31 2.25
C MET A 1010 16.94 -15.71 2.64
N MET A 1011 16.94 -14.58 3.36
CA MET A 1011 18.15 -13.99 3.96
C MET A 1011 18.85 -14.94 4.93
N ALA A 1012 18.09 -15.71 5.72
CA ALA A 1012 18.64 -16.71 6.62
C ALA A 1012 19.29 -17.90 5.87
N ASN A 1013 18.71 -18.34 4.75
CA ASN A 1013 19.25 -19.43 3.94
C ASN A 1013 20.53 -19.02 3.20
N GLY A 1014 20.59 -17.78 2.69
CA GLY A 1014 21.76 -17.20 2.04
C GLY A 1014 22.00 -17.61 0.58
N GLU A 1015 21.29 -18.63 0.05
CA GLU A 1015 21.50 -19.15 -1.33
C GLU A 1015 21.39 -18.08 -2.42
N SER A 1016 20.49 -17.11 -2.24
CA SER A 1016 20.18 -16.03 -3.18
C SER A 1016 20.76 -14.68 -2.77
N VAL A 1017 21.47 -14.59 -1.64
CA VAL A 1017 22.01 -13.33 -1.13
C VAL A 1017 23.34 -13.03 -1.82
N LEU A 1018 23.37 -12.06 -2.72
CA LEU A 1018 24.59 -11.60 -3.38
C LEU A 1018 25.15 -10.35 -2.68
N PRO A 1019 26.46 -10.29 -2.38
CA PRO A 1019 27.11 -9.07 -1.90
C PRO A 1019 27.23 -8.04 -3.02
N VAL A 1020 27.10 -6.76 -2.67
CA VAL A 1020 27.25 -5.64 -3.60
C VAL A 1020 28.67 -5.09 -3.47
N PRO A 1021 29.61 -5.46 -4.37
CA PRO A 1021 31.05 -5.40 -4.08
C PRO A 1021 31.56 -4.00 -3.73
N GLY A 1022 32.47 -3.91 -2.76
CA GLY A 1022 32.95 -2.64 -2.22
C GLY A 1022 31.97 -1.93 -1.28
N THR A 1023 30.91 -2.60 -0.82
CA THR A 1023 30.01 -2.12 0.25
C THR A 1023 29.58 -3.26 1.16
N ASP A 1024 29.07 -2.94 2.36
CA ASP A 1024 28.49 -3.91 3.32
C ASP A 1024 27.03 -4.28 3.00
N TYR A 1025 26.55 -3.99 1.78
CA TYR A 1025 25.18 -4.19 1.34
C TYR A 1025 25.03 -5.41 0.42
N HIS A 1026 23.81 -5.93 0.33
CA HIS A 1026 23.48 -7.17 -0.38
C HIS A 1026 22.21 -6.98 -1.22
N ILE A 1027 21.93 -7.91 -2.13
CA ILE A 1027 20.64 -8.03 -2.82
C ILE A 1027 20.16 -9.48 -2.75
N LEU A 1028 18.86 -9.70 -2.92
CA LEU A 1028 18.33 -11.00 -3.31
C LEU A 1028 18.37 -11.13 -4.83
N TRP A 1029 18.83 -12.28 -5.34
CA TRP A 1029 18.88 -12.55 -6.77
C TRP A 1029 18.58 -14.02 -7.12
N ARG A 1030 17.95 -14.23 -8.27
CA ARG A 1030 17.51 -15.53 -8.79
C ARG A 1030 18.58 -16.62 -8.87
N LYS A 1031 18.11 -17.87 -8.69
CA LYS A 1031 18.89 -19.12 -8.80
C LYS A 1031 18.02 -20.22 -9.41
N ALA A 1032 18.61 -21.21 -10.08
CA ALA A 1032 17.90 -22.47 -10.34
C ALA A 1032 17.53 -23.14 -9.02
N MET A 1033 16.41 -23.87 -9.02
CA MET A 1033 16.21 -24.87 -7.98
C MET A 1033 17.20 -26.03 -8.15
N VAL A 1034 17.36 -26.59 -9.36
CA VAL A 1034 18.16 -27.81 -9.62
C VAL A 1034 19.67 -27.65 -9.45
N ASP A 1035 20.20 -26.43 -9.37
CA ASP A 1035 21.64 -26.16 -9.27
C ASP A 1035 21.92 -24.88 -8.47
N PRO A 1036 21.67 -24.88 -7.14
CA PRO A 1036 21.79 -23.68 -6.31
C PRO A 1036 23.24 -23.36 -5.92
N GLY A 1037 24.19 -24.28 -6.16
CA GLY A 1037 25.56 -24.23 -5.66
C GLY A 1037 26.68 -24.06 -6.71
N LYS A 1038 26.37 -24.02 -8.02
CA LYS A 1038 27.37 -23.75 -9.07
C LYS A 1038 27.50 -22.26 -9.40
N ASN A 1039 28.57 -21.94 -10.13
CA ASN A 1039 28.83 -20.61 -10.70
C ASN A 1039 27.71 -20.16 -11.65
N TRP A 1040 26.70 -19.54 -11.07
CA TRP A 1040 25.89 -18.54 -11.74
C TRP A 1040 26.70 -17.26 -11.89
N SER A 1041 26.60 -16.60 -13.03
CA SER A 1041 27.18 -15.25 -13.20
C SER A 1041 26.50 -14.27 -12.24
N ASN A 1042 27.27 -13.33 -11.70
CA ASN A 1042 26.75 -12.21 -10.91
C ASN A 1042 26.16 -11.10 -11.80
N TYR A 1043 25.57 -11.49 -12.95
CA TYR A 1043 24.87 -10.65 -13.91
C TYR A 1043 23.46 -10.38 -13.43
N VAL A 1044 23.14 -9.10 -13.27
CA VAL A 1044 21.91 -8.58 -12.69
C VAL A 1044 21.26 -7.65 -13.71
N THR A 1045 20.05 -8.02 -14.15
CA THR A 1045 19.22 -7.20 -15.05
C THR A 1045 18.44 -6.18 -14.22
N LEU A 1046 18.59 -4.89 -14.54
CA LEU A 1046 18.06 -3.82 -13.70
C LEU A 1046 16.53 -3.78 -13.71
N ILE A 1047 15.88 -4.14 -14.83
CA ILE A 1047 14.42 -4.16 -14.92
C ILE A 1047 13.79 -5.22 -14.00
N ASP A 1048 14.39 -6.42 -13.92
CA ASP A 1048 13.94 -7.50 -13.05
C ASP A 1048 14.22 -7.15 -11.57
N LEU A 1049 15.44 -6.65 -11.29
CA LEU A 1049 15.88 -6.17 -9.96
C LEU A 1049 15.01 -5.04 -9.39
N SER A 1050 14.34 -4.26 -10.25
CA SER A 1050 13.45 -3.16 -9.83
C SER A 1050 12.42 -3.60 -8.80
N THR A 1051 11.91 -4.83 -8.93
CA THR A 1051 10.86 -5.41 -8.10
C THR A 1051 11.22 -5.47 -6.62
N GLU A 1052 12.49 -5.75 -6.28
CA GLU A 1052 12.96 -5.82 -4.90
C GLU A 1052 12.92 -4.45 -4.21
N LEU A 1053 13.53 -3.40 -4.79
CA LEU A 1053 13.54 -2.08 -4.15
C LEU A 1053 12.15 -1.45 -4.10
N LEU A 1054 11.36 -1.60 -5.17
CA LEU A 1054 9.96 -1.15 -5.19
C LEU A 1054 9.16 -1.81 -4.06
N GLY A 1055 9.27 -3.13 -3.93
CA GLY A 1055 8.65 -3.91 -2.87
C GLY A 1055 9.15 -3.56 -1.47
N LEU A 1056 10.45 -3.64 -1.21
CA LEU A 1056 11.04 -3.37 0.11
C LEU A 1056 10.72 -1.95 0.61
N SER A 1057 10.71 -0.95 -0.29
CA SER A 1057 10.40 0.44 0.10
C SER A 1057 9.02 0.60 0.76
N ILE A 1058 8.06 -0.31 0.48
CA ILE A 1058 6.72 -0.33 1.10
C ILE A 1058 6.79 -0.46 2.63
N ILE A 1059 7.86 -1.07 3.17
CA ILE A 1059 8.06 -1.24 4.63
C ILE A 1059 8.13 0.13 5.34
N TRP A 1060 8.67 1.16 4.68
CA TRP A 1060 8.85 2.50 5.27
C TRP A 1060 8.02 3.60 4.60
N LEU A 1061 7.83 3.54 3.27
CA LEU A 1061 7.07 4.53 2.50
C LEU A 1061 5.56 4.21 2.40
N GLY A 1062 5.21 2.91 2.44
CA GLY A 1062 3.84 2.42 2.31
C GLY A 1062 3.26 2.53 0.89
N ALA A 1063 2.22 1.72 0.61
CA ALA A 1063 1.56 1.71 -0.70
C ALA A 1063 0.85 3.02 -1.09
N ASP A 1064 0.53 3.88 -0.12
CA ASP A 1064 -0.05 5.20 -0.38
C ASP A 1064 0.96 6.18 -1.01
N TRP A 1065 2.26 6.04 -0.74
CA TRP A 1065 3.31 6.84 -1.41
C TRP A 1065 3.34 6.57 -2.92
N TYR A 1066 3.23 5.29 -3.31
CA TYR A 1066 3.10 4.92 -4.73
C TYR A 1066 1.78 5.40 -5.32
N ARG A 1067 0.64 5.22 -4.65
CA ARG A 1067 -0.66 5.76 -5.13
C ARG A 1067 -0.60 7.27 -5.39
N ASN A 1068 0.04 8.04 -4.51
CA ASN A 1068 0.11 9.50 -4.62
C ASN A 1068 1.04 9.98 -5.74
N ASN A 1069 2.14 9.26 -5.99
CA ASN A 1069 3.14 9.64 -7.00
C ASN A 1069 2.89 9.03 -8.39
N THR A 1070 2.10 7.95 -8.50
CA THR A 1070 1.57 7.49 -9.80
C THR A 1070 0.35 8.30 -10.26
N ASN A 1071 -0.35 9.01 -9.38
CA ASN A 1071 -1.54 9.79 -9.75
C ASN A 1071 -1.17 11.09 -10.47
N HIS A 1072 -0.63 11.01 -11.70
CA HIS A 1072 -0.05 12.17 -12.39
C HIS A 1072 -1.10 13.24 -12.79
N PHE A 1073 -2.18 12.80 -13.43
CA PHE A 1073 -3.03 13.64 -14.28
C PHE A 1073 -4.17 14.40 -13.58
N THR A 1074 -4.30 14.28 -12.25
CA THR A 1074 -5.50 14.67 -11.47
C THR A 1074 -5.98 16.10 -11.76
N SER A 1075 -7.30 16.30 -11.90
CA SER A 1075 -7.92 17.56 -12.36
C SER A 1075 -7.66 18.79 -11.47
N SER A 1076 -7.20 18.61 -10.23
CA SER A 1076 -6.72 19.67 -9.34
C SER A 1076 -5.33 20.20 -9.73
N ARG A 1077 -4.52 19.41 -10.44
CA ARG A 1077 -3.28 19.88 -11.08
C ARG A 1077 -3.63 20.41 -12.47
N GLY A 1078 -3.85 21.72 -12.54
CA GLY A 1078 -4.23 22.39 -13.78
C GLY A 1078 -3.30 22.05 -14.95
N TYR A 1079 -3.90 21.57 -16.03
CA TYR A 1079 -3.27 21.45 -17.36
C TYR A 1079 -2.56 22.79 -17.65
N ILE A 1080 -1.26 22.77 -17.89
CA ILE A 1080 -0.49 24.00 -18.14
C ILE A 1080 -1.10 24.65 -19.40
N PRO A 1081 -1.71 25.85 -19.31
CA PRO A 1081 -2.19 26.55 -20.49
C PRO A 1081 -0.97 26.89 -21.35
N GLU A 1082 -1.13 26.81 -22.66
CA GLU A 1082 -0.05 27.10 -23.61
C GLU A 1082 0.50 28.52 -23.38
N VAL A 1083 1.66 28.60 -22.74
CA VAL A 1083 2.49 29.81 -22.76
C VAL A 1083 3.24 29.77 -24.09
N PRO A 1084 3.08 30.76 -24.98
CA PRO A 1084 3.82 30.81 -26.25
C PRO A 1084 5.33 30.73 -26.03
N ILE A 1085 6.00 29.99 -26.92
CA ILE A 1085 7.45 29.70 -26.91
C ILE A 1085 8.27 30.93 -27.28
#